data_AF-A0A196SB29-F1
#
_entry.id   AF-A0A196SB29-F1
#
_cell.length_a   1.000
_cell.length_b   1.000
_cell.length_c   1.000
_cell.angle_alpha   90.00
_cell.angle_beta   90.00
_cell.angle_gamma   90.00
#
_symmetry.space_group_name_H-M   'P 1'
#
loop_
_entity.id
_entity.type
_entity.pdbx_description
1 polymer ?
#
loop_
_entity_poly.entity_id
_entity_poly.type
_entity_poly.pdbx_seq_one_letter_code
_entity_poly.pdbx_strand_id
1 'polypeptide(L)'
;MSIDLSQYTVVAEQHLKQEKESLTIPFLCSLFTITPNTAKLVLKEIAEKNASAVKCTFCVTGIKEGVYTTSLCSQERLEATKKAYSTLSSVHYYSISDKSVSSVEDGIMSSIFNSLRQNCRTDQPLPSHVKCPSITVITSAVRTFELPDMRSHSTPTSSKKDPVKAAASQSSLKALFSKAPPKKTAVKKESVAKPALPEAKDDADLFDEEEEEDVIAKRNRIRQLAAYADSDEEDTPKSVPKEPMEPKEPMEPKEPKEPKEPKEPKEPKEPKEPKEPMEPKEPMEPKEPKEPKEPMEEEEEEEKKSAKRTKEVKSGAMDTFAKRVQQSESDAAMTPAPGKRLAKKMREKIGSDGFSYFEEYYEEEDIPKEEMAKSVPKPETKPVAKHPSPPAKKSTAKKQGSIMRKLMKERELDAYIIPSEDQHMSEYVPECYQRRKWISGFTGSAGTAVVTSGEALLWTDSRYFLQAESELSSDWQLMKQGTKDCPRVNEWIAKHFSKQNRVGVDGTLISASFGDTLAKTVDLVCPKENLVDLIWTNRPAIPCSPIIALTDAEAGESVQSKIASLREKLTQKGCNAIVMTALDDICWLLNIRGDDVQFNPVVYGYVLVTMDAVHLFIHEGREVRAAGVGLQLHPYAEFLPFLETVARDTSVKLCYDENDVSFAVKQVLAPLKPAVVFDPVAVMKSRKNPTEIASLEEAFLADSVAMCHLLAWLADSVDSHITEADAAAKSTELRRALAHSLSDSFAPIVGCAGNAAIVHYEPEPATAAPLVRDKCILLDTGGQYHWGTTDITRTVCLPSDPALSRVDMAFRRCYTAVLKGHIGLMTAVFPEGTRGVQLDLLARQHLWQMGLDFGHGTGHGVGCCLCVHEGPESVSCRESKYKEGFVAGMTMTDEPGFYDEKRGFGVRIENTMHILVPMEETYNNKKFLTFKPLSYVPIQADLCVSAMMDEKEKKWLREYNHKCYEQMLPRIKDERVLAWVKEQAEKAALL
;
A
#
# COMPACT_ATOMS: atom_id res chain seq x y z
N MET A 1 29.90 -33.48 7.06
CA MET A 1 30.05 -33.18 8.51
C MET A 1 29.13 -34.14 9.26
N SER A 2 29.65 -34.98 10.17
CA SER A 2 28.80 -35.80 11.04
C SER A 2 28.17 -34.90 12.09
N ILE A 3 26.84 -34.79 12.08
CA ILE A 3 26.11 -34.04 13.11
C ILE A 3 26.09 -34.91 14.36
N ASP A 4 26.58 -34.38 15.49
CA ASP A 4 26.46 -35.04 16.79
C ASP A 4 25.00 -34.90 17.27
N LEU A 5 24.28 -36.01 17.30
CA LEU A 5 22.87 -36.07 17.66
C LEU A 5 22.65 -36.35 19.15
N SER A 6 23.71 -36.63 19.90
CA SER A 6 23.61 -37.10 21.29
C SER A 6 22.88 -36.12 22.21
N GLN A 7 23.12 -34.81 22.03
CA GLN A 7 22.48 -33.75 22.81
C GLN A 7 20.97 -33.64 22.58
N TYR A 8 20.48 -33.89 21.36
CA TYR A 8 19.05 -33.83 21.04
C TYR A 8 18.32 -35.07 21.56
N THR A 9 18.96 -36.22 21.41
CA THR A 9 18.43 -37.53 21.81
C THR A 9 18.20 -37.59 23.34
N VAL A 10 19.12 -37.09 24.16
CA VAL A 10 18.98 -37.09 25.63
C VAL A 10 17.79 -36.24 26.10
N VAL A 11 17.64 -35.03 25.55
CA VAL A 11 16.56 -34.11 25.93
C VAL A 11 15.20 -34.63 25.47
N ALA A 12 15.12 -35.17 24.25
CA ALA A 12 13.89 -35.76 23.73
C ALA A 12 13.45 -37.02 24.50
N GLU A 13 14.39 -37.84 24.98
CA GLU A 13 14.11 -38.99 25.85
C GLU A 13 13.60 -38.59 27.24
N GLN A 14 14.13 -37.51 27.82
CA GLN A 14 13.62 -36.96 29.08
C GLN A 14 12.18 -36.47 28.93
N HIS A 15 11.90 -35.79 27.81
CA HIS A 15 10.56 -35.30 27.50
C HIS A 15 9.54 -36.44 27.32
N LEU A 16 9.94 -37.51 26.61
CA LEU A 16 9.13 -38.72 26.46
C LEU A 16 8.82 -39.41 27.82
N LYS A 17 9.74 -39.33 28.79
CA LYS A 17 9.59 -39.93 30.13
C LYS A 17 8.80 -39.06 31.12
N GLN A 18 8.87 -37.75 30.99
CA GLN A 18 8.29 -36.80 31.96
C GLN A 18 6.85 -36.37 31.61
N GLU A 19 6.49 -36.26 30.34
CA GLU A 19 5.25 -35.53 29.96
C GLU A 19 4.13 -36.37 29.34
N LYS A 20 4.27 -37.69 29.15
CA LYS A 20 3.27 -38.53 28.44
C LYS A 20 2.85 -37.98 27.06
N GLU A 21 3.69 -37.15 26.44
CA GLU A 21 3.44 -36.56 25.12
C GLU A 21 4.11 -37.33 23.98
N SER A 22 3.56 -37.19 22.77
CA SER A 22 4.09 -37.79 21.54
C SER A 22 5.17 -36.91 20.94
N LEU A 23 6.36 -37.47 20.65
CA LEU A 23 7.37 -36.77 19.87
C LEU A 23 6.96 -36.76 18.39
N THR A 24 6.73 -35.57 17.85
CA THR A 24 6.45 -35.34 16.43
C THR A 24 7.60 -34.60 15.76
N ILE A 25 7.76 -34.75 14.44
CA ILE A 25 8.76 -34.01 13.67
C ILE A 25 8.61 -32.49 13.86
N PRO A 26 7.39 -31.89 13.75
CA PRO A 26 7.20 -30.47 14.00
C PRO A 26 7.59 -30.05 15.43
N PHE A 27 7.25 -30.88 16.43
CA PHE A 27 7.62 -30.61 17.82
C PHE A 27 9.14 -30.59 18.02
N LEU A 28 9.87 -31.56 17.48
CA LEU A 28 11.34 -31.61 17.57
C LEU A 28 12.02 -30.49 16.78
N CYS A 29 11.47 -30.13 15.62
CA CYS A 29 11.92 -28.97 14.85
C CYS A 29 11.75 -27.68 15.65
N SER A 30 10.64 -27.52 16.37
CA SER A 30 10.39 -26.38 17.24
C SER A 30 11.27 -26.40 18.49
N LEU A 31 11.43 -27.55 19.14
CA LEU A 31 12.14 -27.67 20.41
C LEU A 31 13.65 -27.44 20.27
N PHE A 32 14.24 -27.88 19.15
CA PHE A 32 15.69 -27.82 18.94
C PHE A 32 16.12 -26.89 17.80
N THR A 33 15.17 -26.21 17.13
CA THR A 33 15.43 -25.37 15.95
C THR A 33 16.19 -26.13 14.86
N ILE A 34 15.80 -27.39 14.62
CA ILE A 34 16.46 -28.30 13.67
C ILE A 34 15.60 -28.59 12.44
N THR A 35 16.23 -28.93 11.32
CA THR A 35 15.50 -29.29 10.09
C THR A 35 14.67 -30.58 10.27
N PRO A 36 13.61 -30.79 9.47
CA PRO A 36 12.82 -32.03 9.49
C PRO A 36 13.66 -33.30 9.27
N ASN A 37 14.74 -33.21 8.48
CA ASN A 37 15.65 -34.33 8.24
C ASN A 37 16.50 -34.64 9.48
N THR A 38 16.98 -33.62 10.19
CA THR A 38 17.68 -33.79 11.46
C THR A 38 16.73 -34.34 12.54
N ALA A 39 15.49 -33.85 12.61
CA ALA A 39 14.47 -34.36 13.53
C ALA A 39 14.12 -35.84 13.28
N LYS A 40 14.05 -36.27 12.00
CA LYS A 40 13.89 -37.69 11.63
C LYS A 40 15.05 -38.56 12.13
N LEU A 41 16.29 -38.06 12.05
CA LEU A 41 17.45 -38.78 12.57
C LEU A 41 17.44 -38.89 14.09
N VAL A 42 17.02 -37.83 14.80
CA VAL A 42 16.82 -37.85 16.26
C VAL A 42 15.75 -38.88 16.65
N LEU A 43 14.60 -38.90 15.97
CA LEU A 43 13.54 -39.90 16.21
C LEU A 43 14.02 -41.33 15.96
N LYS A 44 14.81 -41.53 14.89
CA LYS A 44 15.39 -42.83 14.56
C LYS A 44 16.35 -43.31 15.65
N GLU A 45 17.22 -42.44 16.15
CA GLU A 45 18.18 -42.79 17.19
C GLU A 45 17.51 -43.11 18.54
N ILE A 46 16.44 -42.37 18.90
CA ILE A 46 15.62 -42.66 20.09
C ILE A 46 14.92 -44.02 19.95
N ALA A 47 14.36 -44.32 18.78
CA ALA A 47 13.69 -45.59 18.51
C ALA A 47 14.66 -46.77 18.56
N GLU A 48 15.89 -46.61 18.05
CA GLU A 48 16.94 -47.63 18.11
C GLU A 48 17.48 -47.84 19.54
N LYS A 49 17.62 -46.77 20.34
CA LYS A 49 18.06 -46.85 21.75
C LYS A 49 17.01 -47.43 22.70
N ASN A 50 15.72 -47.25 22.42
CA ASN A 50 14.63 -47.65 23.33
C ASN A 50 13.85 -48.89 22.86
N ALA A 51 14.37 -49.64 21.88
CA ALA A 51 13.74 -50.82 21.29
C ALA A 51 13.38 -51.94 22.31
N SER A 52 13.93 -51.91 23.53
CA SER A 52 13.64 -52.87 24.61
C SER A 52 12.77 -52.31 25.76
N ALA A 53 12.55 -51.00 25.84
CA ALA A 53 11.92 -50.36 27.01
C ALA A 53 10.59 -49.65 26.71
N VAL A 54 10.31 -49.32 25.45
CA VAL A 54 9.06 -48.66 25.06
C VAL A 54 8.49 -49.39 23.86
N LYS A 55 7.28 -49.94 23.99
CA LYS A 55 6.47 -50.37 22.83
C LYS A 55 6.07 -49.12 22.06
N CYS A 56 7.01 -48.57 21.31
CA CYS A 56 6.82 -47.40 20.47
C CYS A 56 5.96 -47.81 19.27
N THR A 57 4.73 -47.32 19.21
CA THR A 57 3.86 -47.59 18.07
C THR A 57 3.86 -46.38 17.13
N PHE A 58 4.25 -46.62 15.87
CA PHE A 58 4.13 -45.64 14.79
C PHE A 58 2.66 -45.55 14.38
N CYS A 59 2.02 -44.42 14.66
CA CYS A 59 0.69 -44.14 14.11
C CYS A 59 0.86 -43.37 12.79
N VAL A 60 0.25 -43.89 11.71
CA VAL A 60 0.09 -43.20 10.44
C VAL A 60 -1.39 -42.97 10.23
N THR A 61 -1.85 -41.74 10.46
CA THR A 61 -3.24 -41.34 10.22
C THR A 61 -3.37 -40.74 8.83
N GLY A 62 -4.21 -41.34 8.00
CA GLY A 62 -4.63 -40.80 6.70
C GLY A 62 -5.97 -40.10 6.84
N ILE A 63 -6.06 -38.85 6.39
CA ILE A 63 -7.32 -38.13 6.20
C ILE A 63 -7.48 -37.91 4.69
N LYS A 64 -8.73 -37.95 4.21
CA LYS A 64 -9.10 -37.72 2.80
C LYS A 64 -8.35 -36.47 2.31
N GLU A 65 -7.70 -36.57 1.14
CA GLU A 65 -6.71 -35.62 0.53
C GLU A 65 -5.22 -35.97 0.69
N GLY A 66 -4.86 -37.12 1.28
CA GLY A 66 -3.51 -37.67 1.13
C GLY A 66 -2.44 -37.10 2.07
N VAL A 67 -2.85 -36.49 3.18
CA VAL A 67 -1.95 -36.06 4.24
C VAL A 67 -1.65 -37.23 5.17
N TYR A 68 -0.37 -37.59 5.33
CA TYR A 68 0.11 -38.64 6.22
C TYR A 68 0.95 -38.03 7.34
N THR A 69 0.56 -38.25 8.59
CA THR A 69 1.35 -37.83 9.77
C THR A 69 1.93 -39.05 10.47
N THR A 70 3.23 -39.01 10.79
CA THR A 70 3.92 -40.09 11.52
C THR A 70 4.25 -39.61 12.93
N SER A 71 3.69 -40.27 13.95
CA SER A 71 3.93 -39.95 15.36
C SER A 71 4.38 -41.17 16.16
N LEU A 72 5.27 -40.98 17.13
CA LEU A 72 5.65 -41.99 18.12
C LEU A 72 4.76 -41.82 19.37
N CYS A 73 3.98 -42.84 19.74
CA CYS A 73 3.08 -42.76 20.90
C CYS A 73 3.03 -44.06 21.72
N SER A 74 2.53 -43.97 22.95
CA SER A 74 2.32 -45.12 23.85
C SER A 74 1.08 -45.95 23.44
N GLN A 75 1.06 -47.23 23.80
CA GLN A 75 -0.01 -48.18 23.47
C GLN A 75 -1.40 -47.71 23.96
N GLU A 76 -1.48 -47.16 25.18
CA GLU A 76 -2.73 -46.65 25.76
C GLU A 76 -3.32 -45.47 24.97
N ARG A 77 -2.46 -44.59 24.41
CA ARG A 77 -2.91 -43.42 23.65
C ARG A 77 -3.36 -43.80 22.23
N LEU A 78 -2.79 -44.85 21.64
CA LEU A 78 -3.27 -45.43 20.38
C LEU A 78 -4.71 -45.93 20.52
N GLU A 79 -5.04 -46.62 21.60
CA GLU A 79 -6.40 -47.11 21.86
C GLU A 79 -7.39 -45.96 22.09
N ALA A 80 -6.99 -44.92 22.82
CA ALA A 80 -7.79 -43.71 23.00
C ALA A 80 -8.06 -42.99 21.65
N THR A 81 -7.06 -42.93 20.78
CA THR A 81 -7.16 -42.31 19.45
C THR A 81 -8.06 -43.13 18.52
N LYS A 82 -7.94 -44.46 18.50
CA LYS A 82 -8.85 -45.35 17.75
C LYS A 82 -10.31 -45.18 18.18
N LYS A 83 -10.55 -44.95 19.47
CA LYS A 83 -11.89 -44.71 20.01
C LYS A 83 -12.43 -43.35 19.58
N ALA A 84 -11.61 -42.30 19.63
CA ALA A 84 -12.00 -40.93 19.29
C ALA A 84 -12.37 -40.74 17.80
N TYR A 85 -11.77 -41.51 16.90
CA TYR A 85 -11.99 -41.39 15.45
C TYR A 85 -12.74 -42.59 14.85
N SER A 86 -13.39 -43.40 15.69
CA SER A 86 -14.15 -44.58 15.27
C SER A 86 -15.35 -44.29 14.34
N THR A 87 -15.76 -43.01 14.24
CA THR A 87 -16.85 -42.52 13.37
C THR A 87 -16.39 -42.10 11.97
N LEU A 88 -15.08 -42.06 11.70
CA LEU A 88 -14.54 -41.73 10.39
C LEU A 88 -14.28 -43.01 9.59
N SER A 89 -14.95 -43.16 8.45
CA SER A 89 -14.93 -44.38 7.62
C SER A 89 -13.61 -44.64 6.87
N SER A 90 -12.58 -43.82 7.06
CA SER A 90 -11.36 -43.84 6.25
C SER A 90 -10.06 -43.59 7.03
N VAL A 91 -10.02 -43.93 8.32
CA VAL A 91 -8.79 -43.85 9.13
C VAL A 91 -8.18 -45.24 9.31
N HIS A 92 -6.94 -45.43 8.84
CA HIS A 92 -6.20 -46.68 8.98
C HIS A 92 -5.16 -46.57 10.09
N TYR A 93 -5.07 -47.58 10.96
CA TYR A 93 -4.09 -47.63 12.06
C TYR A 93 -3.16 -48.81 11.89
N TYR A 94 -1.85 -48.56 11.93
CA TYR A 94 -0.83 -49.61 11.87
C TYR A 94 -0.12 -49.71 13.21
N SER A 95 0.11 -50.94 13.68
CA SER A 95 0.92 -51.20 14.88
C SER A 95 2.07 -52.09 14.46
N ILE A 96 3.29 -51.64 14.67
CA ILE A 96 4.49 -52.38 14.27
C ILE A 96 5.15 -52.87 15.56
N SER A 97 4.74 -54.06 15.99
CA SER A 97 5.48 -54.79 17.02
C SER A 97 6.50 -55.69 16.31
N ASP A 98 7.78 -55.48 16.62
CA ASP A 98 8.91 -56.41 16.43
C ASP A 98 9.51 -56.63 15.03
N LYS A 99 9.56 -55.64 14.12
CA LYS A 99 10.45 -55.73 12.93
C LYS A 99 11.17 -54.43 12.57
N SER A 100 12.38 -54.57 12.02
CA SER A 100 13.31 -53.49 11.69
C SER A 100 12.69 -52.44 10.76
N VAL A 101 13.10 -51.17 10.96
CA VAL A 101 12.56 -49.96 10.31
C VAL A 101 12.53 -50.03 8.78
N SER A 102 13.40 -50.79 8.13
CA SER A 102 13.38 -50.99 6.66
C SER A 102 12.12 -51.71 6.16
N SER A 103 11.50 -52.57 6.99
CA SER A 103 10.25 -53.27 6.64
C SER A 103 9.00 -52.41 6.81
N VAL A 104 9.14 -51.23 7.42
CA VAL A 104 8.05 -50.28 7.70
C VAL A 104 7.70 -49.49 6.44
N GLU A 105 8.70 -49.05 5.69
CA GLU A 105 8.51 -48.33 4.42
C GLU A 105 7.85 -49.24 3.36
N ASP A 106 8.31 -50.48 3.24
CA ASP A 106 7.73 -51.46 2.29
C ASP A 106 6.28 -51.83 2.63
N GLY A 107 5.94 -51.94 3.92
CA GLY A 107 4.57 -52.25 4.37
C GLY A 107 3.59 -51.11 4.12
N ILE A 108 4.02 -49.86 4.33
CA ILE A 108 3.23 -48.66 4.07
C ILE A 108 2.99 -48.50 2.56
N MET A 109 4.04 -48.67 1.75
CA MET A 109 3.98 -48.54 0.30
C MET A 109 3.07 -49.60 -0.36
N SER A 110 3.12 -50.85 0.11
CA SER A 110 2.28 -51.94 -0.41
C SER A 110 0.78 -51.76 -0.09
N SER A 111 0.46 -51.20 1.08
CA SER A 111 -0.92 -50.92 1.51
C SER A 111 -1.54 -49.72 0.78
N ILE A 112 -0.74 -48.66 0.53
CA ILE A 112 -1.13 -47.51 -0.28
C ILE A 112 -1.41 -47.95 -1.73
N PHE A 113 -0.56 -48.83 -2.29
CA PHE A 113 -0.75 -49.37 -3.65
C PHE A 113 -2.04 -50.19 -3.78
N ASN A 114 -2.37 -51.02 -2.79
CA ASN A 114 -3.58 -51.85 -2.82
C ASN A 114 -4.88 -51.04 -2.65
N SER A 115 -4.87 -49.97 -1.84
CA SER A 115 -6.02 -49.06 -1.70
C SER A 115 -6.28 -48.25 -2.98
N LEU A 116 -5.22 -47.83 -3.68
CA LEU A 116 -5.36 -47.15 -4.98
C LEU A 116 -5.87 -48.10 -6.08
N ARG A 117 -5.52 -49.39 -6.01
CA ARG A 117 -5.96 -50.42 -6.97
C ARG A 117 -7.45 -50.79 -6.84
N GLN A 118 -8.02 -50.73 -5.64
CA GLN A 118 -9.45 -51.00 -5.42
C GLN A 118 -10.36 -49.88 -5.96
N ASN A 119 -9.86 -48.64 -6.08
CA ASN A 119 -10.63 -47.50 -6.56
C ASN A 119 -10.64 -47.33 -8.10
N CYS A 120 -9.88 -48.15 -8.84
CA CYS A 120 -9.75 -48.05 -10.30
C CYS A 120 -10.26 -49.31 -11.05
N ARG A 121 -11.45 -49.81 -10.71
CA ARG A 121 -12.13 -50.83 -11.53
C ARG A 121 -12.93 -50.17 -12.65
N THR A 122 -12.36 -50.12 -13.84
CA THR A 122 -13.11 -50.00 -15.11
C THR A 122 -12.62 -51.09 -16.04
N ASP A 123 -13.49 -52.05 -16.37
CA ASP A 123 -13.22 -53.17 -17.28
C ASP A 123 -13.15 -52.71 -18.74
N GLN A 124 -12.09 -51.98 -19.14
CA GLN A 124 -11.67 -51.85 -20.55
C GLN A 124 -10.14 -51.68 -20.67
N PRO A 125 -9.50 -52.22 -21.73
CA PRO A 125 -8.06 -52.09 -21.93
C PRO A 125 -7.69 -50.67 -22.40
N LEU A 126 -6.81 -50.00 -21.65
CA LEU A 126 -6.29 -48.67 -21.99
C LEU A 126 -5.36 -48.71 -23.24
N PRO A 127 -5.47 -47.76 -24.18
CA PRO A 127 -4.59 -47.67 -25.36
C PRO A 127 -3.19 -47.13 -24.99
N SER A 128 -2.19 -47.51 -25.78
CA SER A 128 -0.75 -47.53 -25.50
C SER A 128 -0.01 -46.17 -25.36
N HIS A 129 -0.69 -45.05 -25.07
CA HIS A 129 -0.04 -43.73 -24.99
C HIS A 129 -0.45 -42.83 -23.80
N VAL A 130 -0.78 -43.41 -22.64
CA VAL A 130 -0.91 -42.64 -21.39
C VAL A 130 0.23 -43.00 -20.43
N LYS A 131 1.19 -42.09 -20.24
CA LYS A 131 2.14 -42.14 -19.12
C LYS A 131 1.44 -41.62 -17.86
N CYS A 132 1.31 -42.49 -16.86
CA CYS A 132 0.87 -42.12 -15.52
C CYS A 132 1.87 -41.11 -14.89
N PRO A 133 1.43 -40.10 -14.12
CA PRO A 133 2.34 -39.17 -13.43
C PRO A 133 3.24 -39.94 -12.46
N SER A 134 4.52 -39.63 -12.52
CA SER A 134 5.55 -40.25 -11.67
C SER A 134 5.40 -39.77 -10.24
N ILE A 135 5.14 -40.69 -9.30
CA ILE A 135 5.30 -40.44 -7.87
C ILE A 135 6.80 -40.49 -7.57
N THR A 136 7.43 -39.36 -7.30
CA THR A 136 8.83 -39.29 -6.85
C THR A 136 8.87 -39.44 -5.34
N VAL A 137 9.29 -40.61 -4.85
CA VAL A 137 9.68 -40.82 -3.45
C VAL A 137 11.21 -40.76 -3.37
N ILE A 138 11.75 -39.79 -2.64
CA ILE A 138 13.20 -39.67 -2.40
C ILE A 138 13.58 -40.65 -1.28
N THR A 139 14.29 -41.72 -1.60
CA THR A 139 15.00 -42.57 -0.62
C THR A 139 16.49 -42.24 -0.66
N SER A 140 17.08 -41.88 0.49
CA SER A 140 18.53 -41.70 0.61
C SER A 140 19.19 -43.02 0.99
N ALA A 141 19.88 -43.66 0.04
CA ALA A 141 20.89 -44.68 0.35
C ALA A 141 22.27 -44.01 0.39
N VAL A 142 22.93 -44.04 1.55
CA VAL A 142 24.35 -43.71 1.66
C VAL A 142 25.14 -44.82 0.98
N ARG A 143 25.81 -44.51 -0.13
CA ARG A 143 26.94 -45.31 -0.65
C ARG A 143 28.19 -44.45 -0.63
N THR A 144 29.14 -44.87 0.17
CA THR A 144 30.55 -44.46 0.14
C THR A 144 31.12 -44.72 -1.25
N PHE A 145 31.78 -43.73 -1.84
CA PHE A 145 32.63 -43.91 -3.02
C PHE A 145 34.08 -43.62 -2.66
N GLU A 146 34.88 -44.69 -2.68
CA GLU A 146 36.32 -44.64 -2.94
C GLU A 146 36.57 -44.35 -4.43
N LEU A 147 37.66 -43.64 -4.70
CA LEU A 147 38.19 -43.37 -6.04
C LEU A 147 38.66 -44.66 -6.74
N PRO A 148 38.54 -44.71 -8.09
CA PRO A 148 39.55 -45.41 -8.87
C PRO A 148 40.13 -44.57 -10.02
N ASP A 149 41.45 -44.66 -10.07
CA ASP A 149 42.38 -44.28 -11.13
C ASP A 149 42.13 -45.10 -12.41
N MET A 150 42.26 -44.50 -13.60
CA MET A 150 42.64 -45.23 -14.83
C MET A 150 43.32 -44.31 -15.85
N ARG A 151 44.47 -44.82 -16.30
CA ARG A 151 45.54 -44.18 -17.09
C ARG A 151 45.34 -44.29 -18.61
N SER A 152 46.10 -43.43 -19.31
CA SER A 152 46.79 -43.63 -20.61
C SER A 152 45.93 -43.57 -21.88
N HIS A 153 46.35 -43.04 -23.04
CA HIS A 153 47.63 -42.54 -23.57
C HIS A 153 47.36 -41.52 -24.70
N SER A 154 48.12 -40.43 -24.78
CA SER A 154 48.99 -40.06 -25.92
C SER A 154 49.40 -38.57 -25.89
N THR A 155 50.71 -38.35 -25.88
CA THR A 155 51.46 -37.09 -26.02
C THR A 155 52.03 -37.00 -27.46
N PRO A 156 52.88 -36.01 -27.85
CA PRO A 156 52.97 -34.56 -27.56
C PRO A 156 53.24 -33.72 -28.85
N THR A 157 53.35 -32.38 -28.69
CA THR A 157 54.23 -31.39 -29.39
C THR A 157 53.52 -30.01 -29.36
N SER A 158 54.09 -28.81 -29.21
CA SER A 158 55.45 -28.23 -29.13
C SER A 158 55.28 -26.83 -28.47
N SER A 159 56.10 -26.42 -27.50
CA SER A 159 57.24 -25.47 -27.63
C SER A 159 56.96 -23.99 -27.27
N LYS A 160 57.90 -23.46 -26.44
CA LYS A 160 58.36 -22.06 -26.27
C LYS A 160 57.44 -21.09 -25.52
N LYS A 161 57.90 -20.08 -24.77
CA LYS A 161 59.17 -19.65 -24.12
C LYS A 161 58.79 -18.38 -23.33
N ASP A 162 59.14 -18.33 -22.04
CA ASP A 162 59.68 -17.19 -21.26
C ASP A 162 59.03 -15.77 -21.18
N PRO A 163 59.36 -14.99 -20.11
CA PRO A 163 58.48 -14.01 -19.46
C PRO A 163 58.97 -12.55 -19.56
N VAL A 164 58.12 -11.55 -19.28
CA VAL A 164 58.57 -10.16 -18.98
C VAL A 164 57.67 -9.44 -17.96
N LYS A 165 58.36 -8.79 -17.01
CA LYS A 165 57.95 -7.88 -15.93
C LYS A 165 57.20 -6.61 -16.42
N ALA A 166 56.34 -6.04 -15.58
CA ALA A 166 56.41 -4.61 -15.18
C ALA A 166 55.43 -4.30 -14.04
N ALA A 167 55.88 -3.47 -13.10
CA ALA A 167 55.19 -3.00 -11.92
C ALA A 167 54.79 -1.53 -12.04
N ALA A 168 53.84 -1.13 -11.16
CA ALA A 168 53.58 0.20 -10.60
C ALA A 168 52.89 1.29 -11.46
N SER A 169 51.68 1.69 -11.03
CA SER A 169 51.45 2.99 -10.36
C SER A 169 49.97 3.18 -9.98
N GLN A 170 49.67 3.31 -8.68
CA GLN A 170 48.46 3.94 -8.16
C GLN A 170 48.79 4.55 -6.80
N SER A 171 48.97 5.88 -6.76
CA SER A 171 48.94 6.67 -5.53
C SER A 171 48.82 8.14 -5.87
N SER A 172 47.63 8.72 -5.74
CA SER A 172 47.43 10.17 -5.64
C SER A 172 46.03 10.45 -5.10
N LEU A 173 45.86 10.39 -3.77
CA LEU A 173 44.74 11.04 -3.05
C LEU A 173 45.02 11.28 -1.54
N LYS A 174 46.24 10.99 -1.05
CA LYS A 174 46.56 11.13 0.39
C LYS A 174 47.19 12.46 0.81
N ALA A 175 47.35 13.44 -0.07
CA ALA A 175 48.24 14.57 0.17
C ALA A 175 47.57 15.94 0.49
N LEU A 176 46.28 15.98 0.84
CA LEU A 176 45.62 17.26 1.21
C LEU A 176 45.25 17.40 2.70
N PHE A 177 45.44 16.39 3.54
CA PHE A 177 45.01 16.47 4.95
C PHE A 177 46.06 15.92 5.91
N SER A 178 46.96 16.78 6.40
CA SER A 178 47.53 16.63 7.74
C SER A 178 48.08 17.96 8.26
N LYS A 179 47.48 18.48 9.34
CA LYS A 179 48.16 19.36 10.31
C LYS A 179 47.79 18.93 11.72
N ALA A 180 48.81 18.98 12.57
CA ALA A 180 49.05 18.22 13.80
C ALA A 180 48.33 18.76 15.07
N PRO A 181 48.32 17.99 16.20
CA PRO A 181 47.62 18.32 17.45
C PRO A 181 48.51 19.02 18.49
N PRO A 182 47.93 19.61 19.56
CA PRO A 182 48.29 19.24 20.95
C PRO A 182 47.06 19.33 21.91
N LYS A 183 47.00 18.86 23.17
CA LYS A 183 47.95 18.39 24.19
C LYS A 183 47.15 17.66 25.30
N LYS A 184 47.77 16.67 25.93
CA LYS A 184 47.30 16.04 27.19
C LYS A 184 47.63 16.91 28.41
N THR A 185 46.73 16.93 29.39
CA THR A 185 47.03 17.19 30.81
C THR A 185 46.22 16.25 31.70
N ALA A 186 46.81 15.89 32.84
CA ALA A 186 46.52 14.68 33.57
C ALA A 186 45.88 14.92 34.96
N VAL A 187 45.16 13.89 35.42
CA VAL A 187 44.93 13.43 36.81
C VAL A 187 43.99 14.24 37.74
N LYS A 188 42.92 13.58 38.21
CA LYS A 188 42.71 13.23 39.64
C LYS A 188 41.72 12.08 39.82
N LYS A 189 42.09 11.12 40.67
CA LYS A 189 41.31 9.98 41.18
C LYS A 189 40.83 10.30 42.59
N GLU A 190 39.60 9.90 42.92
CA GLU A 190 39.00 9.53 44.23
C GLU A 190 37.50 9.31 43.94
N SER A 191 36.66 8.47 44.56
CA SER A 191 36.70 7.18 45.27
C SER A 191 35.25 6.93 45.74
N VAL A 192 34.72 5.72 45.50
CA VAL A 192 33.69 4.96 46.27
C VAL A 192 32.25 5.52 46.41
N ALA A 193 31.23 4.76 45.96
CA ALA A 193 30.22 4.09 46.83
C ALA A 193 29.05 3.44 46.02
N LYS A 194 28.68 2.20 46.38
CA LYS A 194 27.38 1.53 46.14
C LYS A 194 26.57 1.56 47.45
N PRO A 195 25.22 1.61 47.42
CA PRO A 195 24.38 0.46 47.83
C PRO A 195 23.04 0.37 47.04
N ALA A 196 22.50 -0.80 46.69
CA ALA A 196 21.71 -1.83 47.44
C ALA A 196 20.17 -1.60 47.44
N LEU A 197 19.44 -2.65 47.05
CA LEU A 197 17.99 -2.83 47.02
C LEU A 197 17.40 -3.15 48.41
N PRO A 198 16.09 -2.94 48.65
CA PRO A 198 15.36 -3.63 49.69
C PRO A 198 14.25 -4.57 49.17
N GLU A 199 14.11 -5.68 49.90
CA GLU A 199 12.99 -6.64 49.92
C GLU A 199 11.73 -6.03 50.58
N ALA A 200 10.55 -6.56 50.27
CA ALA A 200 9.31 -6.31 51.01
C ALA A 200 8.57 -7.61 51.30
N LYS A 201 7.96 -7.65 52.49
CA LYS A 201 7.49 -8.80 53.28
C LYS A 201 6.05 -9.22 52.98
N ASP A 202 5.79 -10.47 53.35
CA ASP A 202 4.48 -11.07 53.64
C ASP A 202 3.67 -10.26 54.66
N ASP A 203 2.36 -10.18 54.45
CA ASP A 203 1.35 -10.09 55.52
C ASP A 203 0.08 -10.83 55.04
N ALA A 204 -0.43 -11.71 55.91
CA ALA A 204 -1.63 -12.50 55.75
C ALA A 204 -2.69 -12.08 56.78
N ASP A 205 -3.94 -12.36 56.42
CA ASP A 205 -5.17 -12.45 57.23
C ASP A 205 -5.87 -11.16 57.72
N LEU A 206 -7.06 -10.91 57.18
CA LEU A 206 -8.34 -10.77 57.93
C LEU A 206 -9.55 -10.74 56.96
N PHE A 207 -10.56 -11.53 57.34
CA PHE A 207 -11.79 -12.02 56.69
C PHE A 207 -12.75 -11.00 56.05
N ASP A 208 -13.57 -11.46 55.09
CA ASP A 208 -15.03 -11.38 55.23
C ASP A 208 -15.79 -12.50 54.46
N GLU A 209 -16.78 -13.06 55.15
CA GLU A 209 -17.66 -14.16 54.75
C GLU A 209 -18.87 -13.60 53.96
N GLU A 210 -18.85 -13.65 52.62
CA GLU A 210 -20.05 -13.31 51.83
C GLU A 210 -20.19 -14.06 50.47
N GLU A 211 -19.44 -15.15 50.25
CA GLU A 211 -19.47 -15.87 48.94
C GLU A 211 -20.06 -17.29 48.97
N GLU A 212 -20.61 -17.79 50.09
CA GLU A 212 -21.18 -19.15 50.14
C GLU A 212 -22.68 -19.25 49.78
N GLU A 213 -23.45 -18.15 49.75
CA GLU A 213 -24.86 -18.20 49.32
C GLU A 213 -25.07 -18.07 47.80
N ASP A 214 -24.19 -17.39 47.06
CA ASP A 214 -24.37 -17.18 45.60
C ASP A 214 -23.98 -18.40 44.75
N VAL A 215 -23.12 -19.28 45.29
CA VAL A 215 -22.71 -20.54 44.66
C VAL A 215 -23.82 -21.61 44.74
N ILE A 216 -24.66 -21.57 45.78
CA ILE A 216 -25.81 -22.47 45.95
C ILE A 216 -27.01 -22.00 45.08
N ALA A 217 -27.19 -20.69 44.90
CA ALA A 217 -28.21 -20.12 44.01
C ALA A 217 -27.94 -20.41 42.52
N LYS A 218 -26.68 -20.30 42.07
CA LYS A 218 -26.29 -20.64 40.68
C LYS A 218 -26.41 -22.12 40.35
N ARG A 219 -26.18 -23.02 41.32
CA ARG A 219 -26.28 -24.48 41.11
C ARG A 219 -27.73 -24.98 40.98
N ASN A 220 -28.69 -24.30 41.62
CA ASN A 220 -30.12 -24.64 41.52
C ASN A 220 -30.79 -24.09 40.24
N ARG A 221 -30.26 -23.01 39.65
CA ARG A 221 -30.78 -22.44 38.38
C ARG A 221 -30.40 -23.27 37.15
N ILE A 222 -29.25 -23.96 37.20
CA ILE A 222 -28.80 -24.88 36.14
C ILE A 222 -29.61 -26.19 36.13
N ARG A 223 -30.19 -26.61 37.27
CA ARG A 223 -31.09 -27.78 37.32
C ARG A 223 -32.52 -27.50 36.84
N GLN A 224 -32.98 -26.25 36.84
CA GLN A 224 -34.30 -25.89 36.31
C GLN A 224 -34.34 -25.67 34.79
N LEU A 225 -33.19 -25.43 34.14
CA LEU A 225 -33.10 -25.27 32.68
C LEU A 225 -32.91 -26.58 31.91
N ALA A 226 -32.69 -27.70 32.60
CA ALA A 226 -32.56 -29.03 32.00
C ALA A 226 -33.89 -29.83 31.95
N ALA A 227 -35.02 -29.21 32.30
CA ALA A 227 -36.34 -29.85 32.38
C ALA A 227 -37.38 -29.26 31.39
N TYR A 228 -36.94 -28.58 30.33
CA TYR A 228 -37.82 -27.95 29.32
C TYR A 228 -37.55 -28.43 27.88
N ALA A 229 -37.08 -29.68 27.73
CA ALA A 229 -36.82 -30.30 26.41
C ALA A 229 -37.54 -31.65 26.22
N ASP A 230 -38.61 -31.91 26.98
CA ASP A 230 -39.47 -33.10 26.82
C ASP A 230 -40.93 -32.72 27.13
N SER A 231 -41.62 -32.18 26.13
CA SER A 231 -43.08 -32.24 25.94
C SER A 231 -43.42 -31.43 24.70
N ASP A 232 -43.89 -32.11 23.65
CA ASP A 232 -45.11 -31.76 22.90
C ASP A 232 -45.17 -32.61 21.62
N GLU A 233 -45.84 -33.75 21.74
CA GLU A 233 -46.47 -34.47 20.63
C GLU A 233 -47.95 -34.05 20.52
N GLU A 234 -48.49 -34.23 19.30
CA GLU A 234 -49.89 -34.12 18.85
C GLU A 234 -50.36 -32.75 18.30
N ASP A 235 -50.26 -32.58 16.97
CA ASP A 235 -51.45 -32.63 16.11
C ASP A 235 -51.09 -32.85 14.63
N THR A 236 -51.88 -33.67 13.93
CA THR A 236 -51.67 -34.07 12.51
C THR A 236 -52.62 -33.29 11.57
N PRO A 237 -52.38 -33.17 10.24
CA PRO A 237 -52.71 -34.27 9.34
C PRO A 237 -51.77 -34.47 8.13
N LYS A 238 -51.38 -35.74 8.00
CA LYS A 238 -51.10 -36.53 6.79
C LYS A 238 -51.25 -35.83 5.42
N SER A 239 -50.12 -35.67 4.72
CA SER A 239 -50.07 -35.83 3.26
C SER A 239 -49.00 -36.86 2.91
N VAL A 240 -49.38 -37.84 2.11
CA VAL A 240 -48.55 -38.98 1.70
C VAL A 240 -47.54 -38.50 0.64
N PRO A 241 -46.22 -38.71 0.79
CA PRO A 241 -45.29 -38.51 -0.31
C PRO A 241 -45.46 -39.65 -1.32
N LYS A 242 -45.75 -39.32 -2.57
CA LYS A 242 -45.64 -40.27 -3.68
C LYS A 242 -44.17 -40.67 -3.85
N GLU A 243 -43.93 -41.96 -4.07
CA GLU A 243 -42.62 -42.51 -4.42
C GLU A 243 -41.98 -41.75 -5.59
N PRO A 244 -40.66 -41.48 -5.56
CA PRO A 244 -39.97 -40.88 -6.69
C PRO A 244 -39.89 -41.89 -7.84
N MET A 245 -40.41 -41.51 -9.01
CA MET A 245 -40.19 -42.27 -10.25
C MET A 245 -38.70 -42.26 -10.60
N GLU A 246 -38.15 -43.44 -10.92
CA GLU A 246 -36.79 -43.60 -11.44
C GLU A 246 -36.55 -42.69 -12.66
N PRO A 247 -35.42 -41.98 -12.74
CA PRO A 247 -35.10 -41.19 -13.92
C PRO A 247 -34.79 -42.12 -15.09
N LYS A 248 -35.44 -41.88 -16.24
CA LYS A 248 -35.10 -42.54 -17.50
C LYS A 248 -33.67 -42.19 -17.90
N GLU A 249 -32.92 -43.21 -18.34
CA GLU A 249 -31.55 -43.06 -18.85
C GLU A 249 -31.45 -41.96 -19.93
N PRO A 250 -30.41 -41.11 -19.88
CA PRO A 250 -30.20 -40.11 -20.91
C PRO A 250 -29.78 -40.78 -22.22
N MET A 251 -30.42 -40.38 -23.34
CA MET A 251 -29.98 -40.78 -24.67
C MET A 251 -28.56 -40.29 -24.94
N GLU A 252 -27.70 -41.18 -25.46
CA GLU A 252 -26.33 -40.86 -25.85
C GLU A 252 -26.29 -39.67 -26.84
N PRO A 253 -25.39 -38.69 -26.62
CA PRO A 253 -25.22 -37.58 -27.54
C PRO A 253 -24.59 -38.06 -28.85
N LYS A 254 -25.15 -37.63 -29.99
CA LYS A 254 -24.54 -37.85 -31.30
C LYS A 254 -23.18 -37.15 -31.37
N GLU A 255 -22.18 -37.86 -31.87
CA GLU A 255 -20.82 -37.36 -32.07
C GLU A 255 -20.80 -36.02 -32.84
N PRO A 256 -19.98 -35.04 -32.40
CA PRO A 256 -19.83 -33.79 -33.12
C PRO A 256 -19.08 -34.02 -34.43
N LYS A 257 -19.60 -33.46 -35.53
CA LYS A 257 -18.87 -33.45 -36.82
C LYS A 257 -17.59 -32.63 -36.69
N GLU A 258 -16.50 -33.17 -37.23
CA GLU A 258 -15.19 -32.50 -37.27
C GLU A 258 -15.28 -31.07 -37.83
N PRO A 259 -14.58 -30.10 -37.23
CA PRO A 259 -14.56 -28.73 -37.73
C PRO A 259 -13.80 -28.66 -39.06
N LYS A 260 -14.40 -27.99 -40.04
CA LYS A 260 -13.72 -27.69 -41.31
C LYS A 260 -12.54 -26.74 -41.06
N GLU A 261 -11.42 -27.02 -41.71
CA GLU A 261 -10.21 -26.19 -41.65
C GLU A 261 -10.51 -24.70 -41.96
N PRO A 262 -9.83 -23.76 -41.27
CA PRO A 262 -10.03 -22.34 -41.52
C PRO A 262 -9.52 -21.98 -42.91
N LYS A 263 -10.33 -21.26 -43.69
CA LYS A 263 -9.86 -20.64 -44.93
C LYS A 263 -8.86 -19.54 -44.60
N GLU A 264 -7.75 -19.51 -45.34
CA GLU A 264 -6.73 -18.46 -45.26
C GLU A 264 -7.34 -17.05 -45.34
N PRO A 265 -6.85 -16.09 -44.53
CA PRO A 265 -7.36 -14.73 -44.54
C PRO A 265 -6.99 -14.06 -45.86
N LYS A 266 -7.97 -13.42 -46.50
CA LYS A 266 -7.72 -12.56 -47.67
C LYS A 266 -6.90 -11.36 -47.25
N GLU A 267 -5.89 -11.01 -48.06
CA GLU A 267 -5.05 -9.85 -47.88
C GLU A 267 -5.88 -8.55 -47.70
N PRO A 268 -5.45 -7.63 -46.83
CA PRO A 268 -6.14 -6.35 -46.65
C PRO A 268 -6.06 -5.53 -47.93
N LYS A 269 -7.19 -4.97 -48.36
CA LYS A 269 -7.17 -3.95 -49.41
C LYS A 269 -6.48 -2.69 -48.89
N GLU A 270 -5.57 -2.13 -49.69
CA GLU A 270 -4.89 -0.87 -49.41
C GLU A 270 -5.88 0.25 -49.02
N PRO A 271 -5.54 1.08 -48.03
CA PRO A 271 -6.37 2.21 -47.65
C PRO A 271 -6.37 3.25 -48.77
N LYS A 272 -7.56 3.77 -49.11
CA LYS A 272 -7.67 4.91 -50.04
C LYS A 272 -7.04 6.15 -49.40
N GLU A 273 -6.24 6.86 -50.19
CA GLU A 273 -5.62 8.12 -49.79
C GLU A 273 -6.66 9.12 -49.26
N PRO A 274 -6.34 9.85 -48.17
CA PRO A 274 -7.21 10.90 -47.67
C PRO A 274 -7.23 12.08 -48.64
N LYS A 275 -8.42 12.64 -48.89
CA LYS A 275 -8.56 13.87 -49.66
C LYS A 275 -7.92 15.03 -48.90
N GLU A 276 -7.17 15.86 -49.62
CA GLU A 276 -6.53 17.08 -49.10
C GLU A 276 -7.55 18.00 -48.39
N PRO A 277 -7.19 18.61 -47.25
CA PRO A 277 -8.03 19.59 -46.59
C PRO A 277 -8.04 20.91 -47.39
N MET A 278 -9.23 21.49 -47.56
CA MET A 278 -9.37 22.83 -48.16
C MET A 278 -8.69 23.89 -47.29
N GLU A 279 -7.98 24.81 -47.94
CA GLU A 279 -7.31 25.95 -47.31
C GLU A 279 -8.29 26.83 -46.50
N PRO A 280 -7.91 27.29 -45.29
CA PRO A 280 -8.71 28.23 -44.52
C PRO A 280 -8.63 29.64 -45.13
N LYS A 281 -9.77 30.33 -45.19
CA LYS A 281 -9.85 31.74 -45.61
C LYS A 281 -9.12 32.64 -44.61
N GLU A 282 -8.37 33.62 -45.13
CA GLU A 282 -7.64 34.62 -44.36
C GLU A 282 -8.53 35.40 -43.37
N PRO A 283 -8.04 35.69 -42.16
CA PRO A 283 -8.76 36.51 -41.19
C PRO A 283 -8.66 38.01 -41.55
N MET A 284 -9.78 38.73 -41.40
CA MET A 284 -9.82 40.19 -41.53
C MET A 284 -9.03 40.88 -40.41
N GLU A 285 -8.29 41.93 -40.77
CA GLU A 285 -7.48 42.76 -39.87
C GLU A 285 -8.31 43.43 -38.75
N PRO A 286 -7.81 43.45 -37.50
CA PRO A 286 -8.44 44.18 -36.40
C PRO A 286 -8.14 45.68 -36.45
N LYS A 287 -9.15 46.51 -36.16
CA LYS A 287 -9.02 47.97 -36.04
C LYS A 287 -8.20 48.37 -34.81
N GLU A 288 -7.33 49.36 -34.99
CA GLU A 288 -6.44 49.93 -33.97
C GLU A 288 -7.17 50.47 -32.72
N PRO A 289 -6.64 50.26 -31.51
CA PRO A 289 -7.13 50.89 -30.29
C PRO A 289 -6.57 52.31 -30.11
N LYS A 290 -7.41 53.23 -29.63
CA LYS A 290 -7.05 54.61 -29.31
C LYS A 290 -6.13 54.70 -28.09
N GLU A 291 -5.13 55.59 -28.18
CA GLU A 291 -4.13 55.91 -27.17
C GLU A 291 -4.72 56.35 -25.81
N PRO A 292 -4.16 55.90 -24.68
CA PRO A 292 -4.45 56.47 -23.36
C PRO A 292 -3.50 57.64 -23.04
N LYS A 293 -4.07 58.70 -22.44
CA LYS A 293 -3.33 59.89 -21.96
C LYS A 293 -2.48 59.57 -20.73
N GLU A 294 -1.32 60.20 -20.66
CA GLU A 294 -0.34 60.15 -19.56
C GLU A 294 -0.90 60.63 -18.19
N PRO A 295 -0.39 60.10 -17.06
CA PRO A 295 -0.68 60.62 -15.73
C PRO A 295 0.38 61.63 -15.25
N MET A 296 -0.08 62.73 -14.62
CA MET A 296 0.75 63.64 -13.82
C MET A 296 0.88 63.15 -12.36
N GLU A 297 1.98 63.57 -11.75
CA GLU A 297 2.60 63.18 -10.47
C GLU A 297 1.97 63.77 -9.19
N GLU A 298 2.64 63.43 -8.07
CA GLU A 298 2.64 63.96 -6.69
C GLU A 298 1.80 63.15 -5.68
N GLU A 299 2.40 62.36 -4.77
CA GLU A 299 3.33 62.61 -3.64
C GLU A 299 2.63 62.82 -2.29
N GLU A 300 3.25 62.14 -1.31
CA GLU A 300 3.14 62.03 0.16
C GLU A 300 2.22 62.97 0.98
N GLU A 301 1.53 62.40 1.99
CA GLU A 301 1.83 62.70 3.42
C GLU A 301 1.04 61.84 4.43
N GLU A 302 1.84 61.25 5.34
CA GLU A 302 1.63 60.94 6.76
C GLU A 302 0.44 60.15 7.33
N GLU A 303 0.83 59.03 7.96
CA GLU A 303 0.25 58.46 9.18
C GLU A 303 0.07 59.50 10.30
N LYS A 304 -1.15 59.56 10.88
CA LYS A 304 -1.42 59.48 12.34
C LYS A 304 -2.85 59.96 12.62
N LYS A 305 -3.74 59.02 12.96
CA LYS A 305 -4.64 59.16 14.11
C LYS A 305 -5.28 57.82 14.47
N SER A 306 -4.59 57.18 15.42
CA SER A 306 -5.10 56.18 16.33
C SER A 306 -6.43 56.59 16.99
N ALA A 307 -7.28 55.58 17.17
CA ALA A 307 -8.24 55.40 18.26
C ALA A 307 -9.33 56.46 18.50
N LYS A 308 -10.59 56.06 18.31
CA LYS A 308 -11.60 56.17 19.38
C LYS A 308 -12.76 55.19 19.24
N ARG A 309 -13.00 54.53 20.36
CA ARG A 309 -14.07 53.59 20.72
C ARG A 309 -15.49 54.15 20.52
N THR A 310 -16.35 53.31 19.93
CA THR A 310 -17.70 52.92 20.37
C THR A 310 -18.57 53.89 21.19
N LYS A 311 -19.76 54.27 20.65
CA LYS A 311 -21.14 53.89 21.11
C LYS A 311 -22.23 54.88 20.64
N GLU A 312 -23.44 54.32 20.45
CA GLU A 312 -24.80 54.93 20.42
C GLU A 312 -25.22 55.71 19.16
N VAL A 313 -26.06 55.16 18.26
CA VAL A 313 -27.52 54.85 18.30
C VAL A 313 -28.39 56.00 17.73
N LYS A 314 -29.14 55.62 16.68
CA LYS A 314 -30.37 56.22 16.09
C LYS A 314 -30.27 57.48 15.21
N SER A 315 -30.63 57.30 13.93
CA SER A 315 -31.84 57.83 13.24
C SER A 315 -31.58 58.25 11.79
N GLY A 316 -32.56 58.03 10.91
CA GLY A 316 -32.59 58.51 9.51
C GLY A 316 -32.34 57.41 8.47
N ALA A 317 -33.36 56.62 8.12
CA ALA A 317 -34.20 56.82 6.95
C ALA A 317 -33.50 56.56 5.60
N MET A 318 -33.78 55.40 5.00
CA MET A 318 -33.96 55.31 3.54
C MET A 318 -35.13 54.39 3.23
N ASP A 319 -36.12 55.01 2.61
CA ASP A 319 -37.36 54.45 2.14
C ASP A 319 -37.21 54.09 0.65
N THR A 320 -37.82 52.96 0.29
CA THR A 320 -38.32 52.61 -1.05
C THR A 320 -37.39 52.64 -2.27
N PHE A 321 -37.06 51.45 -2.78
CA PHE A 321 -37.22 51.17 -4.22
C PHE A 321 -37.62 49.71 -4.46
N ALA A 322 -38.85 49.39 -4.09
CA ALA A 322 -39.60 48.27 -4.65
C ALA A 322 -40.91 48.83 -5.19
N LYS A 323 -40.96 49.09 -6.51
CA LYS A 323 -42.18 49.19 -7.33
C LYS A 323 -41.81 49.38 -8.79
N ARG A 324 -41.92 48.29 -9.57
CA ARG A 324 -42.64 48.17 -10.85
C ARG A 324 -42.00 47.09 -11.73
N VAL A 325 -42.52 45.89 -11.55
CA VAL A 325 -42.65 44.91 -12.63
C VAL A 325 -44.12 44.99 -13.08
N GLN A 326 -44.35 45.38 -14.32
CA GLN A 326 -45.35 44.82 -15.26
C GLN A 326 -45.50 45.75 -16.49
N GLN A 327 -45.71 45.11 -17.64
CA GLN A 327 -45.97 45.61 -19.01
C GLN A 327 -44.74 45.93 -19.87
N SER A 328 -44.28 44.95 -20.66
CA SER A 328 -44.79 44.77 -22.04
C SER A 328 -44.03 43.63 -22.73
N GLU A 329 -44.77 42.58 -23.09
CA GLU A 329 -44.42 41.70 -24.20
C GLU A 329 -44.64 42.47 -25.50
N SER A 330 -43.67 42.40 -26.43
CA SER A 330 -43.91 42.34 -27.88
C SER A 330 -42.56 42.38 -28.62
N ASP A 331 -42.10 41.24 -29.12
CA ASP A 331 -41.95 41.03 -30.57
C ASP A 331 -41.00 39.87 -30.94
N ALA A 332 -41.54 39.05 -31.85
CA ALA A 332 -40.87 38.25 -32.87
C ALA A 332 -40.20 36.92 -32.50
N ALA A 333 -40.80 35.88 -33.07
CA ALA A 333 -40.46 34.47 -33.05
C ALA A 333 -39.43 34.02 -34.12
N MET A 334 -39.08 32.72 -34.03
CA MET A 334 -38.63 31.77 -35.07
C MET A 334 -37.14 31.74 -35.50
N THR A 335 -36.39 30.72 -35.03
CA THR A 335 -36.08 29.45 -35.75
C THR A 335 -34.98 28.62 -35.03
N PRO A 336 -35.03 27.27 -35.03
CA PRO A 336 -33.97 26.41 -34.48
C PRO A 336 -33.15 25.66 -35.55
N ALA A 337 -31.85 25.43 -35.29
CA ALA A 337 -31.00 24.47 -35.99
C ALA A 337 -29.80 24.06 -35.10
N PRO A 338 -29.07 22.94 -35.35
CA PRO A 338 -29.46 21.62 -35.85
C PRO A 338 -28.68 20.49 -35.11
N GLY A 339 -29.18 19.98 -33.98
CA GLY A 339 -28.49 18.88 -33.23
C GLY A 339 -29.23 17.55 -33.17
N LYS A 340 -30.54 17.53 -33.47
CA LYS A 340 -31.42 16.39 -33.12
C LYS A 340 -31.91 15.57 -34.32
N ARG A 341 -31.35 15.77 -35.52
CA ARG A 341 -31.77 15.05 -36.75
C ARG A 341 -30.85 13.91 -37.18
N LEU A 342 -29.71 13.72 -36.53
CA LEU A 342 -28.75 12.65 -36.87
C LEU A 342 -28.94 11.38 -36.01
N ALA A 343 -29.31 11.52 -34.73
CA ALA A 343 -29.55 10.39 -33.82
C ALA A 343 -30.84 9.60 -34.15
N LYS A 344 -31.82 10.24 -34.80
CA LYS A 344 -33.08 9.58 -35.21
C LYS A 344 -32.94 8.77 -36.50
N LYS A 345 -31.97 9.09 -37.37
CA LYS A 345 -31.74 8.36 -38.64
C LYS A 345 -30.84 7.13 -38.51
N MET A 346 -30.11 6.98 -37.40
CA MET A 346 -29.31 5.77 -37.14
C MET A 346 -30.09 4.66 -36.41
N ARG A 347 -31.20 4.99 -35.75
CA ARG A 347 -32.04 4.02 -35.02
C ARG A 347 -32.96 3.16 -35.90
N GLU A 348 -33.10 3.47 -37.19
CA GLU A 348 -34.02 2.76 -38.11
C GLU A 348 -33.28 1.83 -39.11
N LYS A 349 -31.99 1.51 -38.90
CA LYS A 349 -31.20 0.82 -39.93
C LYS A 349 -30.38 -0.41 -39.48
N ILE A 350 -30.57 -0.91 -38.27
CA ILE A 350 -29.95 -2.17 -37.84
C ILE A 350 -31.08 -3.07 -37.35
N GLY A 351 -31.34 -4.13 -38.11
CA GLY A 351 -32.39 -5.10 -37.85
C GLY A 351 -32.19 -5.80 -36.51
N SER A 352 -33.31 -6.12 -35.89
CA SER A 352 -33.43 -6.93 -34.68
C SER A 352 -32.87 -8.33 -34.94
N ASP A 353 -31.75 -8.65 -34.31
CA ASP A 353 -31.53 -9.91 -33.61
C ASP A 353 -30.23 -9.83 -32.80
N GLY A 354 -30.37 -10.04 -31.49
CA GLY A 354 -29.25 -10.30 -30.58
C GLY A 354 -28.86 -9.18 -29.63
N PHE A 355 -29.78 -8.73 -28.76
CA PHE A 355 -29.46 -8.22 -27.42
C PHE A 355 -30.75 -8.28 -26.57
N SER A 356 -30.98 -9.40 -25.90
CA SER A 356 -32.02 -9.54 -24.87
C SER A 356 -31.37 -9.96 -23.56
N TYR A 357 -30.91 -8.98 -22.80
CA TYR A 357 -30.72 -8.97 -21.35
C TYR A 357 -30.35 -7.52 -21.04
N PHE A 358 -30.98 -6.92 -20.02
CA PHE A 358 -30.99 -5.47 -19.71
C PHE A 358 -32.16 -4.68 -20.32
N GLU A 359 -33.37 -4.98 -19.88
CA GLU A 359 -34.41 -3.97 -19.67
C GLU A 359 -35.46 -4.56 -18.73
N GLU A 360 -35.25 -4.40 -17.43
CA GLU A 360 -36.30 -4.43 -16.41
C GLU A 360 -35.74 -3.75 -15.16
N TYR A 361 -36.54 -2.87 -14.55
CA TYR A 361 -36.26 -2.03 -13.37
C TYR A 361 -35.52 -0.69 -13.59
N TYR A 362 -36.17 0.19 -14.37
CA TYR A 362 -36.21 1.62 -14.10
C TYR A 362 -37.65 2.09 -14.38
N GLU A 363 -38.54 1.97 -13.39
CA GLU A 363 -39.80 2.72 -13.39
C GLU A 363 -39.66 3.87 -12.38
N GLU A 364 -39.65 5.09 -12.92
CA GLU A 364 -39.88 6.32 -12.16
C GLU A 364 -41.39 6.39 -11.83
N GLU A 365 -41.75 6.44 -10.56
CA GLU A 365 -43.14 6.67 -10.14
C GLU A 365 -43.54 8.14 -10.42
N ASP A 366 -44.41 8.32 -11.41
CA ASP A 366 -45.15 9.56 -11.67
C ASP A 366 -46.36 9.65 -10.71
N ILE A 367 -46.34 10.62 -9.78
CA ILE A 367 -47.51 10.99 -8.97
C ILE A 367 -48.31 12.09 -9.71
N PRO A 368 -49.64 11.95 -9.91
CA PRO A 368 -50.45 12.96 -10.59
C PRO A 368 -50.74 14.18 -9.70
N LYS A 369 -50.58 15.39 -10.26
CA LYS A 369 -51.11 16.63 -9.69
C LYS A 369 -52.55 16.84 -10.16
N GLU A 370 -53.51 16.78 -9.23
CA GLU A 370 -54.64 17.70 -9.08
C GLU A 370 -55.62 17.14 -8.03
N GLU A 371 -55.68 17.75 -6.84
CA GLU A 371 -56.93 18.27 -6.26
C GLU A 371 -56.72 18.81 -4.83
N MET A 372 -57.48 19.86 -4.53
CA MET A 372 -57.83 20.38 -3.20
C MET A 372 -56.86 21.33 -2.50
N ALA A 373 -57.05 22.61 -2.80
CA ALA A 373 -56.93 23.68 -1.83
C ALA A 373 -57.94 23.48 -0.67
N LYS A 374 -57.46 23.51 0.59
CA LYS A 374 -58.13 24.14 1.76
C LYS A 374 -57.30 24.01 3.07
N SER A 375 -57.01 25.18 3.65
CA SER A 375 -56.94 25.55 5.09
C SER A 375 -55.92 24.95 6.09
N VAL A 376 -54.97 25.83 6.52
CA VAL A 376 -54.57 26.18 7.93
C VAL A 376 -53.51 25.30 8.66
N PRO A 377 -52.58 25.82 9.50
CA PRO A 377 -51.70 27.02 9.45
C PRO A 377 -50.18 26.68 9.58
N LYS A 378 -49.29 27.63 9.25
CA LYS A 378 -47.82 27.55 9.43
C LYS A 378 -47.40 27.79 10.91
N PRO A 379 -46.44 27.04 11.48
CA PRO A 379 -45.63 27.53 12.58
C PRO A 379 -44.43 28.35 12.04
N GLU A 380 -44.21 29.51 12.62
CA GLU A 380 -43.10 30.40 12.33
C GLU A 380 -41.76 29.79 12.78
N THR A 381 -40.82 29.59 11.85
CA THR A 381 -39.40 29.41 12.16
C THR A 381 -38.63 30.66 11.74
N LYS A 382 -37.98 31.28 12.73
CA LYS A 382 -37.12 32.47 12.56
C LYS A 382 -35.94 32.12 11.64
N PRO A 383 -35.46 33.08 10.81
CA PRO A 383 -34.28 32.85 9.99
C PRO A 383 -33.04 32.71 10.87
N VAL A 384 -32.36 31.57 10.74
CA VAL A 384 -31.00 31.34 11.27
C VAL A 384 -30.07 32.32 10.56
N ALA A 385 -29.35 33.12 11.34
CA ALA A 385 -28.36 34.06 10.84
C ALA A 385 -27.27 33.31 10.04
N LYS A 386 -26.93 33.83 8.85
CA LYS A 386 -25.75 33.39 8.11
C LYS A 386 -24.51 33.59 8.99
N HIS A 387 -23.84 32.50 9.34
CA HIS A 387 -22.51 32.56 9.95
C HIS A 387 -21.53 33.26 8.99
N PRO A 388 -20.66 34.15 9.48
CA PRO A 388 -19.63 34.78 8.66
C PRO A 388 -18.58 33.75 8.27
N SER A 389 -18.30 33.66 6.98
CA SER A 389 -17.14 32.94 6.42
C SER A 389 -15.83 33.47 7.03
N PRO A 390 -14.81 32.61 7.26
CA PRO A 390 -13.56 33.05 7.89
C PRO A 390 -12.81 34.04 6.98
N PRO A 391 -12.50 35.27 7.41
CA PRO A 391 -11.95 36.30 6.52
C PRO A 391 -10.41 36.38 6.49
N ALA A 392 -9.67 35.47 7.13
CA ALA A 392 -8.22 35.66 7.36
C ALA A 392 -7.27 34.99 6.35
N LYS A 393 -7.61 33.81 5.78
CA LYS A 393 -6.66 33.06 4.93
C LYS A 393 -6.55 33.63 3.50
N LYS A 394 -7.67 34.06 2.89
CA LYS A 394 -7.71 34.51 1.47
C LYS A 394 -7.04 35.86 1.21
N SER A 395 -6.96 36.76 2.20
CA SER A 395 -6.32 38.08 2.03
C SER A 395 -4.79 38.02 1.99
N THR A 396 -4.18 37.00 2.61
CA THR A 396 -2.73 36.86 2.73
C THR A 396 -2.09 36.40 1.43
N ALA A 397 -2.69 35.42 0.74
CA ALA A 397 -2.26 34.92 -0.57
C ALA A 397 -2.18 36.03 -1.64
N LYS A 398 -3.16 36.95 -1.63
CA LYS A 398 -3.18 38.11 -2.53
C LYS A 398 -2.00 39.05 -2.33
N LYS A 399 -1.65 39.33 -1.07
CA LYS A 399 -0.49 40.17 -0.72
C LYS A 399 0.83 39.49 -1.13
N GLN A 400 0.95 38.19 -0.86
CA GLN A 400 2.14 37.41 -1.20
C GLN A 400 2.39 37.37 -2.72
N GLY A 401 1.35 37.13 -3.52
CA GLY A 401 1.46 37.14 -4.98
C GLY A 401 1.92 38.48 -5.56
N SER A 402 1.47 39.61 -5.01
CA SER A 402 1.93 40.94 -5.44
C SER A 402 3.41 41.18 -5.13
N ILE A 403 3.89 40.76 -3.95
CA ILE A 403 5.29 40.90 -3.56
C ILE A 403 6.16 40.01 -4.44
N MET A 404 5.71 38.78 -4.72
CA MET A 404 6.40 37.84 -5.59
C MET A 404 6.61 38.41 -6.99
N ARG A 405 5.57 39.02 -7.60
CA ARG A 405 5.69 39.65 -8.92
C ARG A 405 6.68 40.82 -8.94
N LYS A 406 6.76 41.60 -7.86
CA LYS A 406 7.76 42.68 -7.74
C LYS A 406 9.17 42.09 -7.74
N LEU A 407 9.40 41.04 -6.96
CA LEU A 407 10.69 40.35 -6.89
C LEU A 407 11.06 39.69 -8.23
N MET A 408 10.10 39.09 -8.93
CA MET A 408 10.31 38.56 -10.28
C MET A 408 10.73 39.66 -11.26
N LYS A 409 10.11 40.85 -11.21
CA LYS A 409 10.48 42.00 -12.04
C LYS A 409 11.91 42.47 -11.74
N GLU A 410 12.30 42.53 -10.46
CA GLU A 410 13.68 42.86 -10.04
C GLU A 410 14.72 41.83 -10.49
N ARG A 411 14.29 40.58 -10.72
CA ARG A 411 15.14 39.47 -11.20
C ARG A 411 15.02 39.19 -12.70
N GLU A 412 14.26 40.03 -13.42
CA GLU A 412 14.00 39.90 -14.86
C GLU A 412 13.45 38.51 -15.23
N LEU A 413 12.43 38.06 -14.49
CA LEU A 413 11.75 36.79 -14.72
C LEU A 413 10.33 37.01 -15.24
N ASP A 414 9.96 36.30 -16.31
CA ASP A 414 8.62 36.30 -16.90
C ASP A 414 7.66 35.37 -16.14
N ALA A 415 8.19 34.28 -15.59
CA ALA A 415 7.46 33.31 -14.77
C ALA A 415 8.36 32.69 -13.70
N TYR A 416 7.76 32.21 -12.61
CA TYR A 416 8.43 31.47 -11.55
C TYR A 416 7.63 30.22 -11.17
N ILE A 417 8.30 29.06 -11.18
CA ILE A 417 7.73 27.76 -10.86
C ILE A 417 8.05 27.41 -9.40
N ILE A 418 7.02 26.98 -8.65
CA ILE A 418 7.09 26.67 -7.22
C ILE A 418 6.50 25.26 -7.03
N PRO A 419 7.33 24.20 -7.11
CA PRO A 419 6.92 22.83 -6.83
C PRO A 419 6.56 22.61 -5.36
N SER A 420 5.98 21.44 -5.04
CA SER A 420 5.74 21.02 -3.65
C SER A 420 6.92 20.30 -3.04
N GLU A 421 7.72 19.70 -3.90
CA GLU A 421 8.88 18.88 -3.60
C GLU A 421 9.99 19.70 -2.91
N ASP A 422 10.79 19.01 -2.11
CA ASP A 422 12.01 19.54 -1.51
C ASP A 422 13.25 19.14 -2.35
N GLN A 423 14.45 19.36 -1.81
CA GLN A 423 15.69 19.05 -2.50
C GLN A 423 15.98 17.55 -2.69
N HIS A 424 15.14 16.69 -2.10
CA HIS A 424 15.25 15.24 -2.12
C HIS A 424 14.10 14.58 -2.87
N MET A 425 13.26 15.37 -3.55
CA MET A 425 12.05 14.91 -4.25
C MET A 425 11.07 14.18 -3.32
N SER A 426 11.02 14.59 -2.04
CA SER A 426 10.13 14.00 -1.05
C SER A 426 8.66 14.29 -1.37
N GLU A 427 7.78 13.31 -1.17
CA GLU A 427 6.33 13.49 -1.32
C GLU A 427 5.75 14.37 -0.21
N TYR A 428 6.09 14.06 1.05
CA TYR A 428 5.80 14.89 2.20
C TYR A 428 7.00 15.76 2.49
N VAL A 429 6.75 17.03 2.79
CA VAL A 429 7.82 17.99 3.11
C VAL A 429 7.55 18.69 4.44
N PRO A 430 8.59 18.91 5.26
CA PRO A 430 8.53 19.73 6.46
C PRO A 430 7.95 21.12 6.20
N GLU A 431 7.39 21.75 7.23
CA GLU A 431 6.75 23.06 7.12
C GLU A 431 7.66 24.11 6.47
N CYS A 432 8.97 24.09 6.76
CA CYS A 432 9.95 25.01 6.16
C CYS A 432 10.10 24.87 4.63
N TYR A 433 9.65 23.76 4.03
CA TYR A 433 9.69 23.50 2.60
C TYR A 433 8.31 23.57 1.93
N GLN A 434 7.23 23.80 2.68
CA GLN A 434 5.86 23.96 2.17
C GLN A 434 5.64 25.32 1.46
N ARG A 435 6.53 25.72 0.56
CA ARG A 435 6.55 27.02 -0.15
C ARG A 435 5.31 27.22 -1.00
N ARG A 436 4.87 26.19 -1.72
CA ARG A 436 3.65 26.21 -2.55
C ARG A 436 2.41 26.45 -1.68
N LYS A 437 2.31 25.78 -0.53
CA LYS A 437 1.23 26.02 0.44
C LYS A 437 1.28 27.45 0.98
N TRP A 438 2.47 27.94 1.35
CA TRP A 438 2.62 29.28 1.88
C TRP A 438 2.22 30.37 0.88
N ILE A 439 2.58 30.25 -0.40
CA ILE A 439 2.29 31.27 -1.42
C ILE A 439 0.83 31.23 -1.93
N SER A 440 0.23 30.04 -2.00
CA SER A 440 -1.10 29.84 -2.63
C SER A 440 -2.24 29.70 -1.61
N GLY A 441 -1.93 29.28 -0.39
CA GLY A 441 -2.91 28.86 0.61
C GLY A 441 -3.47 27.45 0.42
N PHE A 442 -3.13 26.76 -0.68
CA PHE A 442 -3.59 25.39 -0.95
C PHE A 442 -2.75 24.37 -0.18
N THR A 443 -3.39 23.55 0.65
CA THR A 443 -2.77 22.71 1.68
C THR A 443 -2.62 21.24 1.31
N GLY A 444 -3.20 20.76 0.21
CA GLY A 444 -3.06 19.36 -0.23
C GLY A 444 -1.60 18.95 -0.46
N SER A 445 -1.25 17.66 -0.41
CA SER A 445 0.17 17.24 -0.46
C SER A 445 0.84 17.45 -1.81
N ALA A 446 0.10 17.37 -2.93
CA ALA A 446 0.66 17.44 -4.28
C ALA A 446 0.21 18.69 -5.06
N GLY A 447 1.15 19.34 -5.76
CA GLY A 447 0.84 20.37 -6.73
C GLY A 447 2.02 21.24 -7.15
N THR A 448 1.85 22.02 -8.21
CA THR A 448 2.87 22.96 -8.70
C THR A 448 2.21 24.31 -8.95
N ALA A 449 2.73 25.34 -8.29
CA ALA A 449 2.32 26.72 -8.53
C ALA A 449 3.21 27.36 -9.61
N VAL A 450 2.61 28.16 -10.49
CA VAL A 450 3.31 29.00 -11.46
C VAL A 450 2.78 30.42 -11.33
N VAL A 451 3.68 31.37 -11.07
CA VAL A 451 3.36 32.80 -11.02
C VAL A 451 3.98 33.46 -12.25
N THR A 452 3.21 34.21 -13.03
CA THR A 452 3.71 35.01 -14.16
C THR A 452 3.73 36.49 -13.83
N SER A 453 3.87 37.39 -14.80
CA SER A 453 3.65 38.83 -14.58
C SER A 453 2.16 39.17 -14.39
N GLY A 454 1.24 38.44 -15.02
CA GLY A 454 -0.21 38.70 -14.97
C GLY A 454 -1.09 37.67 -14.25
N GLU A 455 -0.66 36.41 -14.16
CA GLU A 455 -1.50 35.28 -13.71
C GLU A 455 -0.82 34.46 -12.61
N ALA A 456 -1.60 33.70 -11.84
CA ALA A 456 -1.10 32.71 -10.89
C ALA A 456 -1.92 31.42 -11.08
N LEU A 457 -1.23 30.31 -11.34
CA LEU A 457 -1.85 29.05 -11.70
C LEU A 457 -1.36 27.95 -10.74
N LEU A 458 -2.23 27.00 -10.41
CA LEU A 458 -1.88 25.87 -9.56
C LEU A 458 -2.35 24.56 -10.17
N TRP A 459 -1.40 23.68 -10.49
CA TRP A 459 -1.68 22.32 -10.90
C TRP A 459 -1.78 21.43 -9.67
N THR A 460 -2.80 20.58 -9.64
CA THR A 460 -2.90 19.44 -8.73
C THR A 460 -3.71 18.34 -9.41
N ASP A 461 -3.66 17.12 -8.87
CA ASP A 461 -4.37 15.96 -9.42
C ASP A 461 -5.77 15.78 -8.81
N SER A 462 -6.51 14.78 -9.30
CA SER A 462 -7.93 14.57 -8.96
C SER A 462 -8.20 14.33 -7.49
N ARG A 463 -7.20 13.94 -6.69
CA ARG A 463 -7.34 13.79 -5.24
C ARG A 463 -7.69 15.10 -4.56
N TYR A 464 -7.30 16.24 -5.16
CA TYR A 464 -7.34 17.55 -4.52
C TYR A 464 -8.14 18.61 -5.28
N PHE A 465 -8.91 18.26 -6.32
CA PHE A 465 -9.68 19.25 -7.08
C PHE A 465 -10.66 20.02 -6.20
N LEU A 466 -11.45 19.32 -5.39
CA LEU A 466 -12.45 19.94 -4.50
C LEU A 466 -11.78 20.78 -3.40
N GLN A 467 -10.71 20.26 -2.81
CA GLN A 467 -9.93 21.00 -1.81
C GLN A 467 -9.37 22.29 -2.40
N ALA A 468 -8.73 22.23 -3.58
CA ALA A 468 -8.15 23.39 -4.23
C ALA A 468 -9.21 24.44 -4.62
N GLU A 469 -10.39 24.03 -5.10
CA GLU A 469 -11.50 24.96 -5.37
C GLU A 469 -11.97 25.71 -4.12
N SER A 470 -11.95 25.05 -2.96
CA SER A 470 -12.38 25.65 -1.69
C SER A 470 -11.34 26.60 -1.08
N GLU A 471 -10.06 26.22 -1.14
CA GLU A 471 -8.95 26.89 -0.47
C GLU A 471 -8.40 28.06 -1.28
N LEU A 472 -8.31 27.93 -2.60
CA LEU A 472 -7.73 28.96 -3.46
C LEU A 472 -8.56 30.24 -3.46
N SER A 473 -7.87 31.38 -3.55
CA SER A 473 -8.52 32.68 -3.78
C SER A 473 -8.85 32.84 -5.27
N SER A 474 -9.69 33.83 -5.58
CA SER A 474 -10.02 34.18 -6.98
C SER A 474 -8.82 34.68 -7.79
N ASP A 475 -7.67 34.95 -7.15
CA ASP A 475 -6.44 35.37 -7.84
C ASP A 475 -5.65 34.17 -8.40
N TRP A 476 -6.03 32.93 -8.04
CA TRP A 476 -5.40 31.70 -8.51
C TRP A 476 -6.32 30.93 -9.45
N GLN A 477 -5.76 30.46 -10.56
CA GLN A 477 -6.42 29.55 -11.48
C GLN A 477 -6.05 28.10 -11.16
N LEU A 478 -7.05 27.28 -10.82
CA LEU A 478 -6.87 25.84 -10.65
C LEU A 478 -6.70 25.15 -12.02
N MET A 479 -5.63 24.37 -12.14
CA MET A 479 -5.29 23.55 -13.30
C MET A 479 -5.47 22.07 -12.94
N LYS A 480 -6.56 21.46 -13.40
CA LYS A 480 -6.98 20.09 -13.04
C LYS A 480 -6.17 19.02 -13.79
N GLN A 481 -4.99 18.68 -13.28
CA GLN A 481 -4.06 17.74 -13.92
C GLN A 481 -4.71 16.37 -14.19
N GLY A 482 -4.40 15.78 -15.35
CA GLY A 482 -4.93 14.48 -15.76
C GLY A 482 -6.28 14.54 -16.48
N THR A 483 -6.93 15.71 -16.51
CA THR A 483 -8.10 15.93 -17.38
C THR A 483 -7.66 16.23 -18.81
N LYS A 484 -8.52 15.91 -19.79
CA LYS A 484 -8.23 16.05 -21.22
C LYS A 484 -7.81 17.47 -21.63
N ASP A 485 -8.37 18.48 -20.98
CA ASP A 485 -8.21 19.88 -21.36
C ASP A 485 -7.11 20.60 -20.55
N CYS A 486 -6.51 19.94 -19.57
CA CYS A 486 -5.46 20.52 -18.73
C CYS A 486 -4.06 20.08 -19.22
N PRO A 487 -3.25 20.98 -19.82
CA PRO A 487 -1.87 20.66 -20.17
C PRO A 487 -1.03 20.43 -18.92
N ARG A 488 0.05 19.65 -19.05
CA ARG A 488 1.09 19.56 -18.00
C ARG A 488 1.82 20.89 -17.84
N VAL A 489 2.47 21.11 -16.70
CA VAL A 489 3.21 22.37 -16.43
C VAL A 489 4.22 22.68 -17.55
N ASN A 490 5.03 21.71 -17.96
CA ASN A 490 6.02 21.89 -19.03
C ASN A 490 5.37 22.18 -20.40
N GLU A 491 4.22 21.56 -20.70
CA GLU A 491 3.47 21.80 -21.95
C GLU A 491 2.84 23.19 -21.95
N TRP A 492 2.30 23.62 -20.81
CA TRP A 492 1.75 24.96 -20.65
C TRP A 492 2.84 26.02 -20.79
N ILE A 493 4.00 25.83 -20.16
CA ILE A 493 5.17 26.71 -20.32
C ILE A 493 5.60 26.77 -21.79
N ALA A 494 5.69 25.63 -22.48
CA ALA A 494 6.06 25.58 -23.90
C ALA A 494 5.06 26.27 -24.83
N LYS A 495 3.80 26.36 -24.44
CA LYS A 495 2.76 27.04 -25.21
C LYS A 495 2.79 28.56 -25.03
N HIS A 496 3.18 29.06 -23.85
CA HIS A 496 3.09 30.50 -23.52
C HIS A 496 4.44 31.21 -23.58
N PHE A 497 5.55 30.47 -23.48
CA PHE A 497 6.89 31.01 -23.43
C PHE A 497 7.80 30.33 -24.43
N SER A 498 8.85 31.05 -24.82
CA SER A 498 9.88 30.57 -25.75
C SER A 498 11.28 30.76 -25.16
N LYS A 499 12.31 30.47 -25.95
CA LYS A 499 13.71 30.70 -25.59
C LYS A 499 14.08 32.14 -25.27
N GLN A 500 13.23 33.10 -25.62
CA GLN A 500 13.43 34.51 -25.28
C GLN A 500 12.93 34.85 -23.88
N ASN A 501 12.11 33.99 -23.28
CA ASN A 501 11.50 34.22 -21.98
C ASN A 501 12.29 33.56 -20.86
N ARG A 502 12.44 34.30 -19.77
CA ARG A 502 13.19 33.90 -18.57
C ARG A 502 12.25 33.29 -17.56
N VAL A 503 12.28 31.98 -17.43
CA VAL A 503 11.45 31.24 -16.48
C VAL A 503 12.32 30.79 -15.32
N GLY A 504 12.02 31.29 -14.13
CA GLY A 504 12.75 30.94 -12.91
C GLY A 504 12.19 29.71 -12.22
N VAL A 505 13.07 28.92 -11.62
CA VAL A 505 12.72 27.85 -10.68
C VAL A 505 13.91 27.62 -9.76
N ASP A 506 13.68 27.25 -8.51
CA ASP A 506 14.78 26.75 -7.68
C ASP A 506 15.22 25.37 -8.21
N GLY A 507 16.41 25.32 -8.80
CA GLY A 507 16.94 24.12 -9.44
C GLY A 507 17.16 22.95 -8.48
N THR A 508 17.15 23.19 -7.17
CA THR A 508 17.22 22.12 -6.17
C THR A 508 15.89 21.40 -6.00
N LEU A 509 14.75 22.02 -6.34
CA LEU A 509 13.39 21.51 -6.06
C LEU A 509 12.73 20.81 -7.26
N ILE A 510 13.46 20.66 -8.36
CA ILE A 510 12.97 19.95 -9.55
C ILE A 510 13.96 18.86 -9.94
N SER A 511 13.44 17.74 -10.43
CA SER A 511 14.28 16.66 -10.92
C SER A 511 15.11 17.08 -12.13
N ALA A 512 16.25 16.42 -12.31
CA ALA A 512 17.12 16.64 -13.46
C ALA A 512 16.39 16.41 -14.80
N SER A 513 15.49 15.44 -14.89
CA SER A 513 14.68 15.16 -16.08
C SER A 513 13.65 16.26 -16.39
N PHE A 514 13.01 16.83 -15.37
CA PHE A 514 12.06 17.93 -15.54
C PHE A 514 12.77 19.23 -15.93
N GLY A 515 13.89 19.53 -15.26
CA GLY A 515 14.73 20.68 -15.59
C GLY A 515 15.25 20.65 -17.03
N ASP A 516 15.69 19.49 -17.52
CA ASP A 516 16.08 19.32 -18.94
C ASP A 516 14.92 19.61 -19.91
N THR A 517 13.70 19.20 -19.54
CA THR A 517 12.51 19.41 -20.37
C THR A 517 12.19 20.90 -20.48
N LEU A 518 12.24 21.64 -19.37
CA LEU A 518 12.04 23.09 -19.35
C LEU A 518 13.20 23.82 -20.06
N ALA A 519 14.44 23.43 -19.79
CA ALA A 519 15.64 24.03 -20.38
C ALA A 519 15.76 23.79 -21.88
N LYS A 520 14.96 22.91 -22.51
CA LYS A 520 14.84 22.80 -23.97
C LYS A 520 13.90 23.85 -24.57
N THR A 521 13.05 24.45 -23.76
CA THR A 521 11.90 25.24 -24.21
C THR A 521 12.09 26.73 -23.95
N VAL A 522 12.60 27.09 -22.77
CA VAL A 522 12.72 28.48 -22.29
C VAL A 522 14.17 28.81 -21.90
N ASP A 523 14.46 30.07 -21.60
CA ASP A 523 15.66 30.44 -20.82
C ASP A 523 15.38 30.09 -19.35
N LEU A 524 15.75 28.86 -18.96
CA LEU A 524 15.52 28.38 -17.61
C LEU A 524 16.56 28.97 -16.67
N VAL A 525 16.11 29.80 -15.74
CA VAL A 525 16.95 30.46 -14.74
C VAL A 525 16.81 29.71 -13.41
N CYS A 526 17.93 29.33 -12.81
CA CYS A 526 17.99 28.73 -11.47
C CYS A 526 18.60 29.73 -10.48
N PRO A 527 17.81 30.58 -9.80
CA PRO A 527 18.34 31.49 -8.79
C PRO A 527 19.03 30.73 -7.65
N LYS A 528 20.10 31.31 -7.09
CA LYS A 528 20.81 30.73 -5.93
C LYS A 528 19.98 30.71 -4.67
N GLU A 529 19.11 31.71 -4.50
CA GLU A 529 18.18 31.84 -3.39
C GLU A 529 16.77 31.58 -3.89
N ASN A 530 15.98 30.81 -3.14
CA ASN A 530 14.58 30.61 -3.46
C ASN A 530 13.80 31.92 -3.28
N LEU A 531 13.03 32.35 -4.28
CA LEU A 531 12.36 33.65 -4.23
C LEU A 531 11.23 33.69 -3.19
N VAL A 532 10.63 32.54 -2.84
CA VAL A 532 9.63 32.47 -1.75
C VAL A 532 10.32 32.69 -0.40
N ASP A 533 11.52 32.14 -0.21
CA ASP A 533 12.26 32.27 1.06
C ASP A 533 12.63 33.73 1.35
N LEU A 534 12.87 34.55 0.31
CA LEU A 534 13.17 35.98 0.45
C LEU A 534 11.99 36.81 0.98
N ILE A 535 10.76 36.31 0.82
CA ILE A 535 9.53 37.00 1.23
C ILE A 535 8.83 36.32 2.41
N TRP A 536 9.27 35.11 2.78
CA TRP A 536 8.76 34.34 3.91
C TRP A 536 9.54 34.66 5.20
N THR A 537 9.21 35.79 5.83
CA THR A 537 9.94 36.36 6.97
C THR A 537 9.94 35.50 8.25
N ASN A 538 8.98 34.58 8.38
CA ASN A 538 8.81 33.70 9.55
C ASN A 538 8.88 32.21 9.15
N ARG A 539 9.75 31.88 8.19
CA ARG A 539 9.97 30.51 7.76
C ARG A 539 10.45 29.63 8.93
N PRO A 540 9.82 28.47 9.18
CA PRO A 540 10.27 27.55 10.22
C PRO A 540 11.71 27.06 9.99
N ALA A 541 12.37 26.61 11.05
CA ALA A 541 13.67 25.96 10.95
C ALA A 541 13.55 24.59 10.28
N ILE A 542 14.64 24.13 9.67
CA ILE A 542 14.73 22.77 9.13
C ILE A 542 14.74 21.79 10.32
N PRO A 543 13.87 20.76 10.32
CA PRO A 543 13.91 19.71 11.33
C PRO A 543 15.29 19.05 11.40
N CYS A 544 15.74 18.75 12.61
CA CYS A 544 16.98 18.02 12.84
C CYS A 544 16.78 17.05 14.01
N SER A 545 15.99 16.00 13.78
CA SER A 545 15.75 14.94 14.76
C SER A 545 17.04 14.16 15.08
N PRO A 546 17.12 13.48 16.24
CA PRO A 546 18.13 12.46 16.47
C PRO A 546 18.05 11.32 15.44
N ILE A 547 19.18 10.64 15.25
CA ILE A 547 19.25 9.44 14.42
C ILE A 547 18.91 8.21 15.26
N ILE A 548 18.07 7.35 14.70
CA ILE A 548 17.79 6.01 15.20
C ILE A 548 18.57 5.04 14.32
N ALA A 549 19.53 4.32 14.88
CA ALA A 549 20.30 3.32 14.14
C ALA A 549 19.65 1.94 14.29
N LEU A 550 19.50 1.22 13.18
CA LEU A 550 19.09 -0.17 13.16
C LEU A 550 20.31 -1.08 13.24
N THR A 551 20.24 -2.10 14.08
CA THR A 551 21.24 -3.17 14.12
C THR A 551 21.13 -4.05 12.87
N ASP A 552 22.20 -4.79 12.55
CA ASP A 552 22.18 -5.76 11.45
C ASP A 552 21.08 -6.83 11.65
N ALA A 553 20.76 -7.16 12.90
CA ALA A 553 19.70 -8.10 13.24
C ALA A 553 18.29 -7.54 12.97
N GLU A 554 18.06 -6.25 13.24
CA GLU A 554 16.79 -5.57 12.94
C GLU A 554 16.64 -5.33 11.43
N ALA A 555 17.72 -4.96 10.74
CA ALA A 555 17.69 -4.70 9.30
C ALA A 555 17.71 -5.98 8.45
N GLY A 556 18.13 -7.12 9.02
CA GLY A 556 18.37 -8.38 8.29
C GLY A 556 19.61 -8.38 7.39
N GLU A 557 20.21 -7.22 7.14
CA GLU A 557 21.40 -7.05 6.31
C GLU A 557 22.25 -5.87 6.81
N SER A 558 23.57 -6.05 6.83
CA SER A 558 24.51 -5.02 7.27
C SER A 558 24.74 -3.94 6.22
N VAL A 559 25.07 -2.73 6.67
CA VAL A 559 25.47 -1.60 5.79
C VAL A 559 26.64 -1.99 4.89
N GLN A 560 27.58 -2.78 5.41
CA GLN A 560 28.73 -3.26 4.63
C GLN A 560 28.31 -4.13 3.45
N SER A 561 27.36 -5.05 3.66
CA SER A 561 26.82 -5.92 2.60
C SER A 561 26.08 -5.11 1.54
N LYS A 562 25.20 -4.18 1.97
CA LYS A 562 24.43 -3.31 1.06
C LYS A 562 25.34 -2.47 0.18
N ILE A 563 26.36 -1.83 0.76
CA ILE A 563 27.35 -1.03 0.02
C ILE A 563 28.20 -1.89 -0.92
N ALA A 564 28.57 -3.11 -0.53
CA ALA A 564 29.29 -4.03 -1.41
C ALA A 564 28.45 -4.40 -2.65
N SER A 565 27.18 -4.75 -2.45
CA SER A 565 26.22 -5.04 -3.52
C SER A 565 26.01 -3.84 -4.45
N LEU A 566 25.92 -2.63 -3.88
CA LEU A 566 25.84 -1.38 -4.66
C LEU A 566 27.08 -1.20 -5.54
N ARG A 567 28.29 -1.31 -4.97
CA ARG A 567 29.56 -1.16 -5.70
C ARG A 567 29.71 -2.20 -6.83
N GLU A 568 29.21 -3.41 -6.64
CA GLU A 568 29.16 -4.41 -7.71
C GLU A 568 28.28 -3.94 -8.87
N LYS A 569 27.07 -3.46 -8.58
CA LYS A 569 26.16 -2.90 -9.60
C LYS A 569 26.76 -1.69 -10.33
N LEU A 570 27.48 -0.82 -9.63
CA LEU A 570 28.22 0.29 -10.26
C LEU A 570 29.26 -0.23 -11.24
N THR A 571 30.04 -1.23 -10.83
CA THR A 571 31.07 -1.87 -11.67
C THR A 571 30.45 -2.45 -12.94
N GLN A 572 29.32 -3.14 -12.83
CA GLN A 572 28.59 -3.70 -13.98
C GLN A 572 28.09 -2.62 -14.95
N LYS A 573 27.79 -1.42 -14.46
CA LYS A 573 27.43 -0.24 -15.26
C LYS A 573 28.63 0.57 -15.75
N GLY A 574 29.86 0.13 -15.46
CA GLY A 574 31.09 0.84 -15.82
C GLY A 574 31.32 2.14 -15.05
N CYS A 575 30.63 2.31 -13.92
CA CYS A 575 30.70 3.47 -13.03
C CYS A 575 31.53 3.14 -11.78
N ASN A 576 32.11 4.17 -11.16
CA ASN A 576 32.86 4.05 -9.90
C ASN A 576 32.36 4.98 -8.79
N ALA A 577 31.29 5.73 -9.06
CA ALA A 577 30.60 6.55 -8.07
C ALA A 577 29.10 6.68 -8.39
N ILE A 578 28.28 6.86 -7.35
CA ILE A 578 26.86 7.19 -7.46
C ILE A 578 26.49 8.29 -6.47
N VAL A 579 25.70 9.26 -6.93
CA VAL A 579 25.06 10.28 -6.09
C VAL A 579 23.64 9.86 -5.81
N MET A 580 23.26 9.90 -4.53
CA MET A 580 21.94 9.55 -4.04
C MET A 580 21.37 10.71 -3.24
N THR A 581 20.10 11.03 -3.51
CA THR A 581 19.37 12.16 -2.93
C THR A 581 18.08 11.73 -2.25
N ALA A 582 17.46 10.61 -2.65
CA ALA A 582 16.25 10.11 -2.01
C ALA A 582 16.52 9.70 -0.54
N LEU A 583 15.73 10.25 0.38
CA LEU A 583 16.00 10.12 1.82
C LEU A 583 15.79 8.69 2.34
N ASP A 584 14.78 7.99 1.83
CA ASP A 584 14.47 6.61 2.16
C ASP A 584 15.54 5.64 1.66
N ASP A 585 16.07 5.85 0.44
CA ASP A 585 17.21 5.08 -0.07
C ASP A 585 18.47 5.25 0.80
N ILE A 586 18.77 6.49 1.20
CA ILE A 586 19.91 6.80 2.07
C ILE A 586 19.74 6.13 3.44
N CYS A 587 18.54 6.25 4.02
CA CYS A 587 18.21 5.67 5.32
C CYS A 587 18.27 4.13 5.29
N TRP A 588 17.76 3.50 4.23
CA TRP A 588 17.83 2.05 4.05
C TRP A 588 19.27 1.56 3.85
N LEU A 589 20.05 2.26 3.03
CA LEU A 589 21.43 1.89 2.70
C LEU A 589 22.34 1.92 3.94
N LEU A 590 22.12 2.90 4.82
CA LEU A 590 22.93 3.13 6.01
C LEU A 590 22.34 2.57 7.31
N ASN A 591 21.21 1.85 7.24
CA ASN A 591 20.49 1.33 8.42
C ASN A 591 20.21 2.42 9.47
N ILE A 592 19.80 3.61 9.03
CA ILE A 592 19.43 4.73 9.91
C ILE A 592 18.00 5.17 9.65
N ARG A 593 17.37 5.77 10.66
CA ARG A 593 16.03 6.37 10.62
C ARG A 593 16.04 7.70 11.39
N GLY A 594 14.99 8.47 11.24
CA GLY A 594 14.76 9.71 11.99
C GLY A 594 13.32 10.15 11.91
N ASP A 595 13.07 11.43 12.17
CA ASP A 595 11.75 12.05 12.19
C ASP A 595 11.84 13.48 11.62
N ASP A 596 12.65 13.66 10.58
CA ASP A 596 12.77 14.98 9.95
C ASP A 596 11.58 15.30 9.05
N VAL A 597 10.97 14.28 8.46
CA VAL A 597 9.81 14.39 7.57
C VAL A 597 8.63 13.76 8.28
N GLN A 598 7.54 14.52 8.43
CA GLN A 598 6.33 14.00 9.05
C GLN A 598 5.88 12.71 8.36
N PHE A 599 5.52 11.70 9.15
CA PHE A 599 5.05 10.39 8.72
C PHE A 599 6.10 9.48 8.05
N ASN A 600 7.22 10.02 7.59
CA ASN A 600 8.28 9.26 6.93
C ASN A 600 9.53 9.23 7.84
N PRO A 601 9.91 8.06 8.39
CA PRO A 601 10.99 7.97 9.39
C PRO A 601 12.39 8.10 8.77
N VAL A 602 12.66 9.24 8.12
CA VAL A 602 13.87 9.53 7.36
C VAL A 602 14.62 10.73 7.94
N VAL A 603 15.88 10.88 7.55
CA VAL A 603 16.74 12.02 7.93
C VAL A 603 17.23 12.75 6.69
N TYR A 604 17.25 14.09 6.74
CA TYR A 604 17.82 14.89 5.66
C TYR A 604 19.31 14.59 5.50
N GLY A 605 19.68 14.16 4.30
CA GLY A 605 21.06 13.94 3.95
C GLY A 605 21.26 13.62 2.47
N TYR A 606 22.50 13.72 2.01
CA TYR A 606 22.92 13.26 0.69
C TYR A 606 24.02 12.22 0.84
N VAL A 607 24.11 11.29 -0.12
CA VAL A 607 25.19 10.31 -0.16
C VAL A 607 25.89 10.34 -1.51
N LEU A 608 27.23 10.33 -1.46
CA LEU A 608 28.08 9.94 -2.58
C LEU A 608 28.81 8.66 -2.19
N VAL A 609 28.52 7.55 -2.89
CA VAL A 609 29.26 6.29 -2.73
C VAL A 609 30.32 6.22 -3.81
N THR A 610 31.58 6.04 -3.43
CA THR A 610 32.69 5.67 -4.32
C THR A 610 33.07 4.20 -4.10
N MET A 611 34.03 3.69 -4.86
CA MET A 611 34.53 2.32 -4.67
C MET A 611 35.23 2.09 -3.32
N ASP A 612 35.70 3.15 -2.66
CA ASP A 612 36.53 3.09 -1.47
C ASP A 612 35.95 3.84 -0.25
N ALA A 613 35.04 4.77 -0.46
CA ALA A 613 34.44 5.58 0.60
C ALA A 613 32.92 5.74 0.44
N VAL A 614 32.28 6.16 1.52
CA VAL A 614 30.89 6.61 1.55
C VAL A 614 30.90 8.01 2.16
N HIS A 615 30.55 9.02 1.39
CA HIS A 615 30.45 10.40 1.85
C HIS A 615 28.99 10.70 2.20
N LEU A 616 28.69 10.90 3.48
CA LEU A 616 27.37 11.28 3.96
C LEU A 616 27.38 12.77 4.34
N PHE A 617 26.50 13.54 3.72
CA PHE A 617 26.26 14.95 4.01
C PHE A 617 25.02 15.06 4.86
N ILE A 618 25.14 15.53 6.10
CA ILE A 618 24.06 15.52 7.08
C ILE A 618 24.12 16.76 7.98
N HIS A 619 23.00 17.15 8.57
CA HIS A 619 22.98 18.27 9.52
C HIS A 619 23.90 18.00 10.72
N GLU A 620 24.57 19.06 11.17
CA GLU A 620 25.60 19.01 12.22
C GLU A 620 25.03 18.51 13.55
N GLY A 621 25.88 17.86 14.36
CA GLY A 621 25.49 17.32 15.67
C GLY A 621 24.93 15.90 15.64
N ARG A 622 24.77 15.29 14.46
CA ARG A 622 24.37 13.89 14.29
C ARG A 622 25.59 12.96 14.22
N GLU A 623 25.52 11.84 14.93
CA GLU A 623 26.50 10.76 14.84
C GLU A 623 25.94 9.60 14.01
N VAL A 624 26.67 9.19 12.98
CA VAL A 624 26.40 7.97 12.21
C VAL A 624 27.64 7.09 12.22
N ARG A 625 27.44 5.79 12.45
CA ARG A 625 28.52 4.81 12.47
C ARG A 625 28.18 3.67 11.52
N ALA A 626 29.01 3.52 10.49
CA ALA A 626 28.97 2.36 9.59
C ALA A 626 30.39 1.81 9.44
N ALA A 627 30.67 0.69 10.09
CA ALA A 627 31.98 0.07 10.05
C ALA A 627 32.25 -0.56 8.67
N GLY A 628 33.52 -0.55 8.23
CA GLY A 628 33.95 -1.30 7.04
C GLY A 628 33.62 -0.69 5.68
N VAL A 629 32.95 0.47 5.61
CA VAL A 629 32.55 1.11 4.34
C VAL A 629 33.33 2.38 3.97
N GLY A 630 34.20 2.86 4.86
CA GLY A 630 34.93 4.12 4.66
C GLY A 630 34.02 5.35 4.79
N LEU A 631 33.09 5.33 5.77
CA LEU A 631 32.15 6.41 6.00
C LEU A 631 32.87 7.71 6.40
N GLN A 632 32.56 8.79 5.70
CA GLN A 632 33.04 10.15 5.97
C GLN A 632 31.83 11.07 6.12
N LEU A 633 31.77 11.81 7.22
CA LEU A 633 30.69 12.75 7.50
C LEU A 633 31.08 14.16 7.06
N HIS A 634 30.14 14.84 6.42
CA HIS A 634 30.28 16.21 5.94
C HIS A 634 29.03 17.01 6.38
N PRO A 635 29.15 18.33 6.61
CA PRO A 635 27.98 19.19 6.81
C PRO A 635 27.04 19.14 5.60
N TYR A 636 25.72 19.11 5.84
CA TYR A 636 24.69 19.06 4.80
C TYR A 636 24.88 20.11 3.70
N ALA A 637 25.24 21.35 4.09
CA ALA A 637 25.43 22.47 3.18
C ALA A 637 26.66 22.34 2.25
N GLU A 638 27.61 21.45 2.57
CA GLU A 638 28.81 21.23 1.76
C GLU A 638 28.58 20.32 0.56
N PHE A 639 27.39 19.72 0.41
CA PHE A 639 27.11 18.76 -0.66
C PHE A 639 27.38 19.31 -2.08
N LEU A 640 26.74 20.41 -2.47
CA LEU A 640 26.97 20.99 -3.81
C LEU A 640 28.41 21.48 -4.01
N PRO A 641 29.02 22.25 -3.07
CA PRO A 641 30.44 22.61 -3.16
C PRO A 641 31.38 21.41 -3.29
N PHE A 642 31.10 20.31 -2.57
CA PHE A 642 31.87 19.09 -2.67
C PHE A 642 31.75 18.48 -4.07
N LEU A 643 30.54 18.41 -4.64
CA LEU A 643 30.33 17.91 -5.99
C LEU A 643 31.05 18.75 -7.05
N GLU A 644 31.22 20.07 -6.86
CA GLU A 644 32.05 20.89 -7.75
C GLU A 644 33.52 20.45 -7.77
N THR A 645 34.03 19.95 -6.65
CA THR A 645 35.40 19.39 -6.59
C THR A 645 35.47 18.04 -7.31
N VAL A 646 34.47 17.17 -7.11
CA VAL A 646 34.33 15.88 -7.79
C VAL A 646 34.23 16.08 -9.31
N ALA A 647 33.50 17.09 -9.76
CA ALA A 647 33.29 17.39 -11.17
C ALA A 647 34.58 17.73 -11.94
N ARG A 648 35.68 18.07 -11.23
CA ARG A 648 36.99 18.37 -11.83
C ARG A 648 37.87 17.13 -11.98
N ASP A 649 37.52 16.02 -11.32
CA ASP A 649 38.27 14.78 -11.40
C ASP A 649 37.77 13.91 -12.56
N THR A 650 38.49 13.95 -13.67
CA THR A 650 38.16 13.18 -14.88
C THR A 650 38.26 11.66 -14.71
N SER A 651 38.83 11.16 -13.60
CA SER A 651 38.86 9.72 -13.31
C SER A 651 37.55 9.19 -12.74
N VAL A 652 36.66 10.08 -12.28
CA VAL A 652 35.35 9.74 -11.75
C VAL A 652 34.38 9.43 -12.90
N LYS A 653 33.82 8.22 -12.87
CA LYS A 653 32.74 7.75 -13.74
C LYS A 653 31.49 7.62 -12.90
N LEU A 654 30.72 8.71 -12.84
CA LEU A 654 29.57 8.85 -11.96
C LEU A 654 28.28 8.41 -12.64
N CYS A 655 27.35 7.86 -11.87
CA CYS A 655 25.96 7.70 -12.29
C CYS A 655 24.97 8.28 -11.28
N TYR A 656 23.74 8.53 -11.72
CA TYR A 656 22.61 8.90 -10.87
C TYR A 656 21.27 8.53 -11.55
N ASP A 657 20.18 8.51 -10.80
CA ASP A 657 18.83 8.56 -11.37
C ASP A 657 18.40 10.01 -11.62
N GLU A 658 18.05 10.34 -12.85
CA GLU A 658 17.68 11.70 -13.26
C GLU A 658 16.32 12.16 -12.72
N ASN A 659 15.57 11.27 -12.09
CA ASN A 659 14.29 11.59 -11.45
C ASN A 659 14.45 11.90 -9.96
N ASP A 660 15.47 11.33 -9.32
CA ASP A 660 15.71 11.52 -7.89
C ASP A 660 16.65 12.71 -7.66
N VAL A 661 17.68 12.87 -8.49
CA VAL A 661 18.61 14.00 -8.33
C VAL A 661 18.01 15.29 -8.85
N SER A 662 18.29 16.38 -8.14
CA SER A 662 17.85 17.70 -8.55
C SER A 662 18.57 18.21 -9.80
N PHE A 663 17.93 19.13 -10.52
CA PHE A 663 18.52 19.77 -11.67
C PHE A 663 19.81 20.54 -11.31
N ALA A 664 19.90 21.10 -10.10
CA ALA A 664 21.12 21.71 -9.58
C ALA A 664 22.29 20.71 -9.50
N VAL A 665 22.06 19.50 -9.00
CA VAL A 665 23.07 18.42 -8.97
C VAL A 665 23.54 18.09 -10.37
N LYS A 666 22.59 17.95 -11.32
CA LYS A 666 22.93 17.72 -12.72
C LYS A 666 23.78 18.83 -13.33
N GLN A 667 23.47 20.09 -13.07
CA GLN A 667 24.23 21.23 -13.58
C GLN A 667 25.68 21.20 -13.06
N VAL A 668 25.88 20.93 -11.77
CA VAL A 668 27.21 20.82 -11.16
C VAL A 668 28.02 19.66 -11.77
N LEU A 669 27.37 18.51 -12.00
CA LEU A 669 28.03 17.31 -12.49
C LEU A 669 28.14 17.22 -14.02
N ALA A 670 27.57 18.17 -14.77
CA ALA A 670 27.58 18.20 -16.23
C ALA A 670 28.97 17.97 -16.87
N PRO A 671 30.10 18.50 -16.33
CA PRO A 671 31.43 18.24 -16.88
C PRO A 671 31.82 16.76 -16.92
N LEU A 672 31.33 15.92 -15.99
CA LEU A 672 31.63 14.49 -15.95
C LEU A 672 30.77 13.66 -16.91
N LYS A 673 29.70 14.23 -17.46
CA LYS A 673 28.68 13.52 -18.26
C LYS A 673 28.22 12.22 -17.58
N PRO A 674 27.62 12.30 -16.38
CA PRO A 674 27.25 11.11 -15.61
C PRO A 674 26.31 10.19 -16.40
N ALA A 675 26.45 8.88 -16.18
CA ALA A 675 25.52 7.91 -16.72
C ALA A 675 24.17 8.00 -16.01
N VAL A 676 23.09 8.12 -16.78
CA VAL A 676 21.73 8.04 -16.24
C VAL A 676 21.38 6.57 -16.03
N VAL A 677 21.05 6.21 -14.80
CA VAL A 677 20.67 4.86 -14.39
C VAL A 677 19.33 4.89 -13.68
N PHE A 678 18.70 3.73 -13.52
CA PHE A 678 17.64 3.55 -12.53
C PHE A 678 18.30 3.28 -11.18
N ASP A 679 17.85 3.92 -10.09
CA ASP A 679 18.51 3.77 -8.79
C ASP A 679 18.59 2.27 -8.37
N PRO A 680 19.79 1.68 -8.26
CA PRO A 680 19.94 0.30 -7.81
C PRO A 680 19.46 0.08 -6.36
N VAL A 681 19.52 1.08 -5.49
CA VAL A 681 19.12 0.97 -4.09
C VAL A 681 17.60 0.90 -3.97
N ALA A 682 16.86 1.69 -4.75
CA ALA A 682 15.41 1.58 -4.83
C ALA A 682 14.96 0.16 -5.19
N VAL A 683 15.65 -0.49 -6.13
CA VAL A 683 15.39 -1.89 -6.49
C VAL A 683 15.78 -2.85 -5.36
N MET A 684 16.92 -2.65 -4.72
CA MET A 684 17.38 -3.50 -3.62
C MET A 684 16.41 -3.46 -2.44
N LYS A 685 16.01 -2.27 -1.98
CA LYS A 685 15.11 -2.11 -0.83
C LYS A 685 13.68 -2.55 -1.13
N SER A 686 13.23 -2.47 -2.38
CA SER A 686 11.90 -2.95 -2.76
C SER A 686 11.74 -4.46 -2.55
N ARG A 687 12.85 -5.22 -2.57
CA ARG A 687 12.89 -6.68 -2.37
C ARG A 687 13.22 -6.97 -0.91
N LYS A 688 12.19 -7.02 -0.07
CA LYS A 688 12.33 -7.19 1.37
C LYS A 688 12.99 -8.53 1.69
N ASN A 689 13.99 -8.50 2.56
CA ASN A 689 14.63 -9.72 3.07
C ASN A 689 13.70 -10.43 4.10
N PRO A 690 14.00 -11.68 4.50
CA PRO A 690 13.15 -12.42 5.43
C PRO A 690 12.90 -11.72 6.78
N THR A 691 13.87 -10.97 7.29
CA THR A 691 13.72 -10.19 8.53
C THR A 691 12.76 -9.02 8.33
N GLU A 692 12.93 -8.26 7.23
CA GLU A 692 12.03 -7.14 6.89
C GLU A 692 10.60 -7.64 6.66
N ILE A 693 10.41 -8.78 5.98
CA ILE A 693 9.08 -9.40 5.81
C ILE A 693 8.47 -9.81 7.14
N ALA A 694 9.22 -10.50 8.01
CA ALA A 694 8.70 -10.91 9.33
C ALA A 694 8.32 -9.68 10.18
N SER A 695 9.10 -8.62 10.07
CA SER A 695 8.85 -7.36 10.79
C SER A 695 7.60 -6.64 10.28
N LEU A 696 7.41 -6.59 8.97
CA LEU A 696 6.18 -6.08 8.35
C LEU A 696 4.96 -6.92 8.73
N GLU A 697 5.07 -8.26 8.70
CA GLU A 697 3.98 -9.15 9.13
C GLU A 697 3.54 -8.86 10.57
N GLU A 698 4.48 -8.67 11.49
CA GLU A 698 4.15 -8.30 12.88
C GLU A 698 3.54 -6.90 12.98
N ALA A 699 4.09 -5.91 12.27
CA ALA A 699 3.55 -4.55 12.26
C ALA A 699 2.11 -4.52 11.75
N PHE A 700 1.79 -5.22 10.65
CA PHE A 700 0.42 -5.30 10.13
C PHE A 700 -0.52 -6.09 11.04
N LEU A 701 -0.05 -7.14 11.73
CA LEU A 701 -0.86 -7.85 12.71
C LEU A 701 -1.18 -6.97 13.93
N ALA A 702 -0.21 -6.18 14.41
CA ALA A 702 -0.43 -5.20 15.47
C ALA A 702 -1.40 -4.09 15.01
N ASP A 703 -1.21 -3.55 13.81
CA ASP A 703 -2.08 -2.49 13.27
C ASP A 703 -3.51 -2.98 13.00
N SER A 704 -3.65 -4.26 12.61
CA SER A 704 -4.96 -4.91 12.47
C SER A 704 -5.73 -4.96 13.79
N VAL A 705 -5.02 -5.09 14.93
CA VAL A 705 -5.64 -4.97 16.27
C VAL A 705 -6.19 -3.56 16.46
N ALA A 706 -5.39 -2.51 16.23
CA ALA A 706 -5.87 -1.13 16.37
C ALA A 706 -7.07 -0.84 15.47
N MET A 707 -7.05 -1.32 14.22
CA MET A 707 -8.17 -1.14 13.28
C MET A 707 -9.43 -1.91 13.72
N CYS A 708 -9.31 -3.14 14.24
CA CYS A 708 -10.46 -3.88 14.79
C CYS A 708 -11.05 -3.17 16.01
N HIS A 709 -10.21 -2.64 16.90
CA HIS A 709 -10.66 -1.81 18.03
C HIS A 709 -11.37 -0.54 17.56
N LEU A 710 -10.87 0.12 16.52
CA LEU A 710 -11.49 1.33 15.95
C LEU A 710 -12.88 1.02 15.38
N LEU A 711 -12.99 -0.03 14.57
CA LEU A 711 -14.26 -0.42 13.94
C LEU A 711 -15.30 -0.88 14.97
N ALA A 712 -14.89 -1.63 16.00
CA ALA A 712 -15.77 -1.99 17.11
C ALA A 712 -16.20 -0.75 17.92
N TRP A 713 -15.27 0.16 18.21
CA TRP A 713 -15.58 1.42 18.91
C TRP A 713 -16.55 2.31 18.12
N LEU A 714 -16.41 2.39 16.79
CA LEU A 714 -17.35 3.13 15.93
C LEU A 714 -18.76 2.58 16.03
N ALA A 715 -18.92 1.25 16.02
CA ALA A 715 -20.22 0.60 16.15
C ALA A 715 -20.92 0.95 17.48
N ASP A 716 -20.16 1.07 18.57
CA ASP A 716 -20.65 1.44 19.89
C ASP A 716 -20.94 2.96 20.02
N SER A 717 -20.21 3.80 19.29
CA SER A 717 -20.11 5.24 19.59
C SER A 717 -20.84 6.16 18.62
N VAL A 718 -21.29 5.68 17.45
CA VAL A 718 -21.89 6.52 16.40
C VAL A 718 -23.10 7.32 16.88
N ASP A 719 -23.89 6.78 17.83
CA ASP A 719 -25.07 7.46 18.38
C ASP A 719 -24.72 8.56 19.40
N SER A 720 -23.44 8.69 19.78
CA SER A 720 -22.94 9.69 20.73
C SER A 720 -22.47 10.99 20.05
N HIS A 721 -22.88 11.24 18.80
CA HIS A 721 -22.53 12.44 18.02
C HIS A 721 -21.02 12.65 17.81
N ILE A 722 -20.24 11.57 17.72
CA ILE A 722 -18.83 11.64 17.33
C ILE A 722 -18.69 12.17 15.90
N THR A 723 -17.59 12.87 15.64
CA THR A 723 -17.25 13.44 14.33
C THR A 723 -16.20 12.61 13.60
N GLU A 724 -15.98 12.91 12.32
CA GLU A 724 -14.85 12.38 11.54
C GLU A 724 -13.51 12.64 12.23
N ALA A 725 -13.32 13.84 12.81
CA ALA A 725 -12.10 14.20 13.53
C ALA A 725 -11.94 13.39 14.82
N ASP A 726 -13.03 13.08 15.53
CA ASP A 726 -12.97 12.21 16.73
C ASP A 726 -12.55 10.79 16.37
N ALA A 727 -13.06 10.26 15.25
CA ALA A 727 -12.67 8.94 14.75
C ALA A 727 -11.22 8.91 14.25
N ALA A 728 -10.75 9.97 13.58
CA ALA A 728 -9.34 10.13 13.20
C ALA A 728 -8.44 10.18 14.44
N ALA A 729 -8.80 10.98 15.46
CA ALA A 729 -8.06 11.04 16.72
C ALA A 729 -8.07 9.70 17.46
N LYS A 730 -9.19 8.97 17.44
CA LYS A 730 -9.30 7.64 18.06
C LYS A 730 -8.43 6.61 17.36
N SER A 731 -8.35 6.67 16.03
CA SER A 731 -7.45 5.85 15.22
C SER A 731 -5.99 6.02 15.67
N THR A 732 -5.52 7.27 15.75
CA THR A 732 -4.18 7.59 16.25
C THR A 732 -4.01 7.13 17.69
N GLU A 733 -4.96 7.39 18.59
CA GLU A 733 -4.92 6.97 20.00
C GLU A 733 -4.68 5.45 20.14
N LEU A 734 -5.47 4.65 19.40
CA LEU A 734 -5.39 3.19 19.43
C LEU A 734 -4.04 2.68 18.92
N ARG A 735 -3.51 3.26 17.83
CA ARG A 735 -2.18 2.91 17.30
C ARG A 735 -1.06 3.30 18.24
N ARG A 736 -1.12 4.49 18.84
CA ARG A 736 -0.12 4.98 19.79
C ARG A 736 -0.05 4.15 21.07
N ALA A 737 -1.12 3.44 21.41
CA ALA A 737 -1.14 2.52 22.54
C ALA A 737 -0.43 1.18 22.24
N LEU A 738 -0.17 0.84 20.98
CA LEU A 738 0.55 -0.38 20.59
C LEU A 738 2.04 -0.26 20.89
N ALA A 739 2.65 -1.39 21.25
CA ALA A 739 4.09 -1.46 21.42
C ALA A 739 4.81 -1.11 20.11
N HIS A 740 5.92 -0.39 20.22
CA HIS A 740 6.79 -0.04 19.09
C HIS A 740 6.18 0.90 18.04
N SER A 741 4.99 1.48 18.29
CA SER A 741 4.43 2.56 17.46
C SER A 741 5.31 3.81 17.55
N LEU A 742 5.65 4.40 16.40
CA LEU A 742 6.46 5.61 16.25
C LEU A 742 5.63 6.82 15.85
N SER A 743 4.67 6.63 14.94
CA SER A 743 3.77 7.66 14.40
C SER A 743 2.68 7.03 13.55
N ASP A 744 1.75 7.84 13.06
CA ASP A 744 0.96 7.45 11.89
C ASP A 744 1.87 7.46 10.64
N SER A 745 1.57 6.64 9.63
CA SER A 745 2.33 6.59 8.36
C SER A 745 1.84 7.61 7.32
N PHE A 746 0.70 8.24 7.59
CA PHE A 746 0.15 9.41 6.91
C PHE A 746 -0.99 9.99 7.77
N ALA A 747 -1.54 11.15 7.41
CA ALA A 747 -2.67 11.72 8.14
C ALA A 747 -3.93 10.84 7.99
N PRO A 748 -4.59 10.41 9.09
CA PRO A 748 -5.79 9.58 9.01
C PRO A 748 -6.89 10.21 8.13
N ILE A 749 -7.30 9.50 7.09
CA ILE A 749 -8.40 9.89 6.21
C ILE A 749 -9.68 9.26 6.78
N VAL A 750 -10.58 10.08 7.31
CA VAL A 750 -11.87 9.63 7.83
C VAL A 750 -12.97 10.47 7.22
N GLY A 751 -13.67 9.93 6.22
CA GLY A 751 -14.75 10.61 5.51
C GLY A 751 -16.10 9.93 5.72
N CYS A 752 -17.12 10.70 6.06
CA CYS A 752 -18.51 10.25 6.14
C CYS A 752 -19.35 10.84 5.01
N ALA A 753 -20.21 10.02 4.39
CA ALA A 753 -21.09 10.43 3.29
C ALA A 753 -20.31 11.18 2.18
N GLY A 754 -20.65 12.44 1.92
CA GLY A 754 -20.03 13.25 0.86
C GLY A 754 -18.52 13.42 1.02
N ASN A 755 -18.01 13.47 2.25
CA ASN A 755 -16.57 13.60 2.49
C ASN A 755 -15.81 12.33 2.12
N ALA A 756 -16.45 11.15 2.14
CA ALA A 756 -15.84 9.91 1.67
C ALA A 756 -15.56 9.93 0.16
N ALA A 757 -16.21 10.81 -0.61
CA ALA A 757 -15.94 10.99 -2.04
C ALA A 757 -14.68 11.84 -2.32
N ILE A 758 -14.10 12.48 -1.30
CA ILE A 758 -12.85 13.23 -1.42
C ILE A 758 -11.70 12.26 -1.10
N VAL A 759 -10.92 11.89 -2.12
CA VAL A 759 -9.96 10.76 -2.05
C VAL A 759 -8.98 10.89 -0.88
N HIS A 760 -8.40 12.07 -0.67
CA HIS A 760 -7.48 12.41 0.42
C HIS A 760 -8.12 13.42 1.39
N TYR A 761 -9.29 13.08 1.91
CA TYR A 761 -9.96 13.93 2.90
C TYR A 761 -9.30 13.84 4.27
N GLU A 762 -8.76 14.95 4.76
CA GLU A 762 -8.28 15.07 6.13
C GLU A 762 -9.31 15.86 6.97
N PRO A 763 -9.93 15.25 8.01
CA PRO A 763 -10.94 15.94 8.80
C PRO A 763 -10.30 17.00 9.72
N GLU A 764 -10.65 18.28 9.50
CA GLU A 764 -10.28 19.34 10.45
C GLU A 764 -11.29 19.40 11.61
N PRO A 765 -10.87 19.41 12.89
CA PRO A 765 -11.79 19.45 14.03
C PRO A 765 -12.82 20.59 14.00
N ALA A 766 -12.50 21.71 13.35
CA ALA A 766 -13.39 22.87 13.25
C ALA A 766 -14.53 22.69 12.23
N THR A 767 -14.39 21.76 11.27
CA THR A 767 -15.31 21.57 10.14
C THR A 767 -15.75 20.13 9.91
N ALA A 768 -15.18 19.18 10.66
CA ALA A 768 -15.46 17.75 10.57
C ALA A 768 -16.96 17.46 10.71
N ALA A 769 -17.49 16.63 9.81
CA ALA A 769 -18.88 16.23 9.84
C ALA A 769 -19.13 15.22 10.98
N PRO A 770 -20.35 15.19 11.55
CA PRO A 770 -20.75 14.11 12.44
C PRO A 770 -20.82 12.79 11.67
N LEU A 771 -20.47 11.68 12.32
CA LEU A 771 -20.72 10.35 11.77
C LEU A 771 -22.21 10.04 11.89
N VAL A 772 -22.78 9.44 10.84
CA VAL A 772 -24.23 9.17 10.76
C VAL A 772 -24.47 7.74 10.33
N ARG A 773 -25.46 7.08 10.96
CA ARG A 773 -25.97 5.76 10.54
C ARG A 773 -26.47 5.79 9.10
N ASP A 774 -26.51 4.61 8.47
CA ASP A 774 -26.97 4.38 7.09
C ASP A 774 -26.15 5.11 6.00
N LYS A 775 -25.04 5.76 6.38
CA LYS A 775 -24.09 6.42 5.47
C LYS A 775 -22.75 5.70 5.48
N CYS A 776 -22.04 5.79 4.36
CA CYS A 776 -20.69 5.27 4.27
C CYS A 776 -19.75 6.04 5.19
N ILE A 777 -18.82 5.32 5.81
CA ILE A 777 -17.70 5.84 6.57
C ILE A 777 -16.47 5.17 5.99
N LEU A 778 -15.62 5.96 5.33
CA LEU A 778 -14.34 5.51 4.78
C LEU A 778 -13.26 5.86 5.80
N LEU A 779 -12.47 4.87 6.19
CA LEU A 779 -11.36 5.00 7.12
C LEU A 779 -10.12 4.46 6.44
N ASP A 780 -9.20 5.35 6.09
CA ASP A 780 -7.90 5.03 5.55
C ASP A 780 -6.82 5.54 6.50
N THR A 781 -6.06 4.61 7.05
CA THR A 781 -5.21 4.83 8.21
C THR A 781 -4.04 3.88 8.23
N GLY A 782 -2.90 4.33 8.76
CA GLY A 782 -1.71 3.50 8.88
C GLY A 782 -0.76 3.99 9.96
N GLY A 783 0.18 3.15 10.35
CA GLY A 783 1.15 3.39 11.42
C GLY A 783 2.59 3.16 10.98
N GLN A 784 3.50 3.96 11.52
CA GLN A 784 4.92 3.65 11.58
C GLN A 784 5.23 2.90 12.87
N TYR A 785 5.93 1.80 12.73
CA TYR A 785 6.42 0.96 13.82
C TYR A 785 7.94 0.86 13.70
N HIS A 786 8.65 0.59 14.80
CA HIS A 786 10.11 0.46 14.81
C HIS A 786 10.65 -0.48 13.71
N TRP A 787 9.84 -1.43 13.27
CA TRP A 787 10.20 -2.40 12.23
C TRP A 787 9.17 -2.54 11.09
N GLY A 788 8.28 -1.57 10.88
CA GLY A 788 7.30 -1.71 9.81
C GLY A 788 6.52 -0.44 9.53
N THR A 789 5.88 -0.42 8.38
CA THR A 789 4.99 0.66 7.95
C THR A 789 3.71 0.01 7.47
N THR A 790 2.56 0.54 7.90
CA THR A 790 1.26 -0.02 7.54
C THR A 790 0.38 0.97 6.79
N ASP A 791 -0.52 0.40 6.00
CA ASP A 791 -1.53 1.11 5.21
C ASP A 791 -2.78 0.24 5.06
N ILE A 792 -3.92 0.72 5.55
CA ILE A 792 -5.18 -0.04 5.64
C ILE A 792 -6.38 0.90 5.47
N THR A 793 -7.08 0.75 4.35
CA THR A 793 -8.42 1.31 4.15
C THR A 793 -9.55 0.30 4.38
N ARG A 794 -10.58 0.70 5.14
CA ARG A 794 -11.90 0.06 5.15
C ARG A 794 -13.00 1.09 4.92
N THR A 795 -13.94 0.74 4.05
CA THR A 795 -15.23 1.43 3.97
C THR A 795 -16.29 0.60 4.69
N VAL A 796 -17.00 1.22 5.63
CA VAL A 796 -18.06 0.59 6.41
C VAL A 796 -19.33 1.43 6.37
N CYS A 797 -20.44 0.85 6.82
CA CYS A 797 -21.68 1.56 7.09
C CYS A 797 -22.32 0.93 8.32
N LEU A 798 -22.79 1.77 9.25
CA LEU A 798 -23.47 1.33 10.46
C LEU A 798 -24.99 1.42 10.23
N PRO A 799 -25.67 0.33 9.84
CA PRO A 799 -27.08 0.39 9.51
C PRO A 799 -27.94 0.62 10.76
N SER A 800 -29.04 1.35 10.60
CA SER A 800 -30.12 1.43 11.58
C SER A 800 -31.14 0.29 11.43
N ASP A 801 -31.17 -0.36 10.26
CA ASP A 801 -31.99 -1.52 9.94
C ASP A 801 -31.11 -2.68 9.45
N PRO A 802 -31.12 -3.87 10.10
CA PRO A 802 -30.37 -5.05 9.67
C PRO A 802 -30.66 -5.49 8.22
N ALA A 803 -31.83 -5.16 7.66
CA ALA A 803 -32.16 -5.46 6.27
C ALA A 803 -31.48 -4.51 5.26
N LEU A 804 -30.72 -3.51 5.73
CA LEU A 804 -30.04 -2.48 4.93
C LEU A 804 -30.97 -1.66 4.03
N SER A 805 -32.28 -1.60 4.35
CA SER A 805 -33.29 -0.91 3.53
C SER A 805 -33.04 0.60 3.38
N ARG A 806 -32.27 1.18 4.32
CA ARG A 806 -31.91 2.60 4.36
C ARG A 806 -30.55 2.92 3.77
N VAL A 807 -29.77 1.90 3.41
CA VAL A 807 -28.45 2.06 2.80
C VAL A 807 -28.62 2.17 1.29
N ASP A 808 -28.01 3.18 0.67
CA ASP A 808 -28.14 3.44 -0.76
C ASP A 808 -27.65 2.23 -1.59
N MET A 809 -28.54 1.71 -2.45
CA MET A 809 -28.22 0.62 -3.36
C MET A 809 -27.13 0.98 -4.37
N ALA A 810 -27.01 2.24 -4.79
CA ALA A 810 -25.92 2.68 -5.66
C ALA A 810 -24.56 2.53 -4.95
N PHE A 811 -24.47 2.95 -3.68
CA PHE A 811 -23.30 2.74 -2.84
C PHE A 811 -22.97 1.24 -2.71
N ARG A 812 -23.95 0.40 -2.37
CA ARG A 812 -23.74 -1.06 -2.23
C ARG A 812 -23.26 -1.74 -3.51
N ARG A 813 -23.80 -1.35 -4.68
CA ARG A 813 -23.33 -1.87 -5.99
C ARG A 813 -21.89 -1.46 -6.27
N CYS A 814 -21.52 -0.21 -5.99
CA CYS A 814 -20.14 0.26 -6.15
C CYS A 814 -19.20 -0.40 -5.15
N TYR A 815 -19.62 -0.57 -3.89
CA TYR A 815 -18.90 -1.32 -2.87
C TYR A 815 -18.57 -2.74 -3.33
N THR A 816 -19.58 -3.43 -3.88
CA THR A 816 -19.41 -4.78 -4.41
C THR A 816 -18.47 -4.81 -5.61
N ALA A 817 -18.56 -3.85 -6.54
CA ALA A 817 -17.66 -3.77 -7.69
C ALA A 817 -16.20 -3.50 -7.30
N VAL A 818 -15.98 -2.61 -6.32
CA VAL A 818 -14.65 -2.33 -5.75
C VAL A 818 -14.08 -3.59 -5.08
N LEU A 819 -14.89 -4.27 -4.26
CA LEU A 819 -14.48 -5.51 -3.60
C LEU A 819 -14.13 -6.62 -4.62
N LYS A 820 -14.90 -6.77 -5.70
CA LYS A 820 -14.56 -7.72 -6.77
C LYS A 820 -13.22 -7.37 -7.43
N GLY A 821 -12.94 -6.08 -7.61
CA GLY A 821 -11.63 -5.62 -8.08
C GLY A 821 -10.49 -6.03 -7.15
N HIS A 822 -10.66 -5.80 -5.85
CA HIS A 822 -9.71 -6.19 -4.79
C HIS A 822 -9.47 -7.71 -4.81
N ILE A 823 -10.54 -8.51 -4.81
CA ILE A 823 -10.44 -9.97 -4.89
C ILE A 823 -9.71 -10.41 -6.17
N GLY A 824 -10.01 -9.76 -7.30
CA GLY A 824 -9.40 -10.05 -8.59
C GLY A 824 -7.88 -9.88 -8.58
N LEU A 825 -7.37 -8.81 -7.94
CA LEU A 825 -5.94 -8.61 -7.80
C LEU A 825 -5.33 -9.53 -6.74
N MET A 826 -5.92 -9.59 -5.55
CA MET A 826 -5.44 -10.41 -4.42
C MET A 826 -5.32 -11.91 -4.76
N THR A 827 -6.16 -12.44 -5.66
CA THR A 827 -6.15 -13.85 -6.08
C THR A 827 -5.36 -14.13 -7.36
N ALA A 828 -4.71 -13.11 -7.93
CA ALA A 828 -3.99 -13.23 -9.18
C ALA A 828 -2.73 -14.11 -9.04
N VAL A 829 -2.54 -15.02 -10.00
CA VAL A 829 -1.30 -15.78 -10.18
C VAL A 829 -0.70 -15.41 -11.53
N PHE A 830 0.54 -14.91 -11.54
CA PHE A 830 1.15 -14.29 -12.72
C PHE A 830 2.65 -14.61 -12.81
N PRO A 831 3.25 -14.61 -14.01
CA PRO A 831 4.67 -14.91 -14.16
C PRO A 831 5.55 -13.80 -13.58
N GLU A 832 6.71 -14.17 -13.04
CA GLU A 832 7.76 -13.26 -12.59
C GLU A 832 8.18 -12.29 -13.72
N GLY A 833 8.34 -11.03 -13.35
CA GLY A 833 8.58 -9.90 -14.25
C GLY A 833 7.34 -9.33 -14.93
N THR A 834 6.14 -9.74 -14.53
CA THR A 834 4.91 -9.01 -14.87
C THR A 834 4.96 -7.61 -14.25
N ARG A 835 4.59 -6.59 -15.02
CA ARG A 835 4.58 -5.19 -14.57
C ARG A 835 3.21 -4.80 -14.05
N GLY A 836 3.12 -3.87 -13.10
CA GLY A 836 1.83 -3.56 -12.46
C GLY A 836 0.76 -2.98 -13.39
N VAL A 837 1.15 -2.31 -14.47
CA VAL A 837 0.21 -1.89 -15.54
C VAL A 837 -0.56 -3.06 -16.17
N GLN A 838 0.00 -4.27 -16.15
CA GLN A 838 -0.65 -5.47 -16.67
C GLN A 838 -1.67 -6.07 -15.69
N LEU A 839 -1.59 -5.72 -14.41
CA LEU A 839 -2.46 -6.21 -13.34
C LEU A 839 -3.56 -5.21 -12.95
N ASP A 840 -3.36 -3.91 -13.18
CA ASP A 840 -4.30 -2.82 -12.84
C ASP A 840 -5.72 -3.04 -13.42
N LEU A 841 -5.84 -3.70 -14.58
CA LEU A 841 -7.14 -4.04 -15.17
C LEU A 841 -8.02 -4.92 -14.24
N LEU A 842 -7.40 -5.81 -13.46
CA LEU A 842 -8.12 -6.75 -12.59
C LEU A 842 -8.96 -6.00 -11.54
N ALA A 843 -8.45 -4.87 -11.06
CA ALA A 843 -9.10 -4.01 -10.09
C ALA A 843 -10.19 -3.12 -10.71
N ARG A 844 -10.05 -2.74 -12.00
CA ARG A 844 -10.94 -1.77 -12.67
C ARG A 844 -12.10 -2.39 -13.43
N GLN A 845 -11.94 -3.60 -13.95
CA GLN A 845 -12.87 -4.19 -14.93
C GLN A 845 -14.34 -4.21 -14.46
N HIS A 846 -14.59 -4.39 -13.16
CA HIS A 846 -15.95 -4.46 -12.61
C HIS A 846 -16.63 -3.08 -12.52
N LEU A 847 -15.87 -2.02 -12.24
CA LEU A 847 -16.36 -0.65 -12.33
C LEU A 847 -16.57 -0.24 -13.78
N TRP A 848 -15.67 -0.62 -14.69
CA TRP A 848 -15.78 -0.31 -16.11
C TRP A 848 -17.02 -0.92 -16.76
N GLN A 849 -17.42 -2.13 -16.35
CA GLN A 849 -18.68 -2.75 -16.78
C GLN A 849 -19.93 -1.93 -16.38
N MET A 850 -19.80 -1.08 -15.36
CA MET A 850 -20.84 -0.14 -14.91
C MET A 850 -20.66 1.27 -15.49
N GLY A 851 -19.63 1.50 -16.32
CA GLY A 851 -19.28 2.83 -16.85
C GLY A 851 -18.63 3.76 -15.81
N LEU A 852 -18.03 3.19 -14.76
CA LEU A 852 -17.40 3.90 -13.64
C LEU A 852 -15.89 3.66 -13.64
N ASP A 853 -15.11 4.52 -12.97
CA ASP A 853 -13.65 4.36 -12.79
C ASP A 853 -13.17 5.14 -11.56
N PHE A 854 -11.89 5.01 -11.19
CA PHE A 854 -11.24 5.78 -10.12
C PHE A 854 -9.94 6.46 -10.57
N GLY A 855 -9.69 7.67 -10.06
CA GLY A 855 -8.64 8.58 -10.54
C GLY A 855 -7.22 8.35 -10.01
N HIS A 856 -6.98 7.29 -9.24
CA HIS A 856 -5.66 6.95 -8.68
C HIS A 856 -5.17 5.57 -9.15
N GLY A 857 -3.93 5.20 -8.80
CA GLY A 857 -3.39 3.86 -9.05
C GLY A 857 -4.12 2.80 -8.21
N THR A 858 -4.03 1.54 -8.61
CA THR A 858 -4.58 0.41 -7.85
C THR A 858 -3.71 0.05 -6.64
N GLY A 859 -2.42 0.39 -6.66
CA GLY A 859 -1.57 0.26 -5.48
C GLY A 859 -0.11 0.68 -5.70
N HIS A 860 0.62 0.80 -4.60
CA HIS A 860 2.01 1.25 -4.49
C HIS A 860 2.81 0.30 -3.59
N GLY A 861 4.15 0.36 -3.66
CA GLY A 861 4.98 -0.38 -2.71
C GLY A 861 4.92 0.22 -1.31
N VAL A 862 5.30 -0.57 -0.29
CA VAL A 862 5.32 -0.14 1.12
C VAL A 862 6.68 -0.46 1.74
N GLY A 863 7.34 0.55 2.32
CA GLY A 863 8.65 0.43 2.95
C GLY A 863 8.61 -0.29 4.30
N CYS A 864 9.78 -0.70 4.80
CA CYS A 864 9.93 -1.30 6.13
C CYS A 864 10.48 -0.27 7.12
N CYS A 865 9.58 0.33 7.92
CA CYS A 865 9.88 1.51 8.75
C CYS A 865 10.48 2.61 7.88
N LEU A 866 9.83 2.93 6.76
CA LEU A 866 10.24 3.90 5.73
C LEU A 866 8.98 4.55 5.15
N CYS A 867 9.04 5.11 3.94
CA CYS A 867 7.88 5.68 3.27
C CYS A 867 6.76 4.66 3.08
N VAL A 868 5.52 5.08 3.35
CA VAL A 868 4.32 4.29 3.05
C VAL A 868 4.12 4.11 1.55
N HIS A 869 4.42 5.15 0.76
CA HIS A 869 4.54 5.08 -0.69
C HIS A 869 5.99 4.80 -1.09
N GLU A 870 6.29 3.56 -1.44
CA GLU A 870 7.63 3.12 -1.83
C GLU A 870 7.67 2.66 -3.29
N GLY A 871 8.58 3.24 -4.08
CA GLY A 871 8.89 2.74 -5.41
C GLY A 871 9.74 1.45 -5.38
N PRO A 872 10.11 0.90 -6.56
CA PRO A 872 9.93 1.50 -7.88
C PRO A 872 8.73 0.96 -8.67
N GLU A 873 8.14 -0.15 -8.25
CA GLU A 873 6.99 -0.75 -8.92
C GLU A 873 5.68 -0.20 -8.35
N SER A 874 4.62 -0.18 -9.18
CA SER A 874 3.27 0.23 -8.77
C SER A 874 2.24 -0.54 -9.61
N VAL A 875 1.08 -0.84 -9.04
CA VAL A 875 -0.07 -1.34 -9.80
C VAL A 875 -0.88 -0.13 -10.24
N SER A 876 -0.68 0.30 -11.48
CA SER A 876 -1.32 1.52 -11.99
C SER A 876 -1.51 1.46 -13.50
N CYS A 877 -2.53 2.15 -13.99
CA CYS A 877 -2.68 2.43 -15.43
C CYS A 877 -1.51 3.28 -15.97
N ARG A 878 -0.76 3.95 -15.08
CA ARG A 878 0.48 4.67 -15.39
C ARG A 878 1.63 3.70 -15.30
N GLU A 879 2.35 3.54 -16.41
CA GLU A 879 3.48 2.61 -16.47
C GLU A 879 4.65 3.11 -15.61
N SER A 880 5.17 2.23 -14.73
CA SER A 880 6.42 2.52 -14.00
C SER A 880 7.61 2.67 -14.97
N LYS A 881 8.59 3.48 -14.56
CA LYS A 881 9.88 3.57 -15.25
C LYS A 881 10.72 2.31 -15.06
N TYR A 882 10.52 1.60 -13.95
CA TYR A 882 11.14 0.29 -13.73
C TYR A 882 10.48 -0.75 -14.64
N LYS A 883 11.31 -1.47 -15.40
CA LYS A 883 10.85 -2.36 -16.48
C LYS A 883 11.05 -3.84 -16.20
N GLU A 884 11.73 -4.21 -15.11
CA GLU A 884 11.97 -5.62 -14.79
C GLU A 884 10.71 -6.29 -14.21
N GLY A 885 9.76 -5.52 -13.67
CA GLY A 885 8.51 -6.02 -13.12
C GLY A 885 8.64 -6.66 -11.73
N PHE A 886 7.56 -7.30 -11.29
CA PHE A 886 7.47 -7.90 -9.96
C PHE A 886 8.36 -9.12 -9.80
N VAL A 887 8.95 -9.22 -8.60
CA VAL A 887 9.68 -10.39 -8.11
C VAL A 887 9.22 -10.71 -6.67
N ALA A 888 9.49 -11.93 -6.21
CA ALA A 888 9.19 -12.31 -4.83
C ALA A 888 9.96 -11.45 -3.80
N GLY A 889 9.34 -11.23 -2.64
CA GLY A 889 9.85 -10.38 -1.56
C GLY A 889 9.42 -8.90 -1.68
N MET A 890 8.77 -8.50 -2.77
CA MET A 890 8.17 -7.17 -2.88
C MET A 890 6.87 -7.07 -2.06
N THR A 891 6.56 -5.86 -1.60
CA THR A 891 5.31 -5.51 -0.93
C THR A 891 4.54 -4.49 -1.75
N MET A 892 3.22 -4.64 -1.83
CA MET A 892 2.32 -3.79 -2.64
C MET A 892 0.96 -3.61 -1.96
N THR A 893 0.38 -2.42 -2.02
CA THR A 893 -1.05 -2.23 -1.71
C THR A 893 -1.94 -2.74 -2.86
N ASP A 894 -3.17 -3.10 -2.50
CA ASP A 894 -4.31 -3.39 -3.39
C ASP A 894 -5.50 -2.60 -2.86
N GLU A 895 -5.70 -1.41 -3.41
CA GLU A 895 -6.57 -0.35 -2.90
C GLU A 895 -7.56 0.21 -3.95
N PRO A 896 -8.31 -0.62 -4.71
CA PRO A 896 -9.32 -0.09 -5.62
C PRO A 896 -10.33 0.78 -4.89
N GLY A 897 -10.88 1.75 -5.61
CA GLY A 897 -11.88 2.65 -5.06
C GLY A 897 -12.90 3.13 -6.08
N PHE A 898 -13.88 3.89 -5.61
CA PHE A 898 -14.83 4.64 -6.42
C PHE A 898 -15.40 5.80 -5.60
N TYR A 899 -15.50 6.99 -6.21
CA TYR A 899 -15.87 8.22 -5.51
C TYR A 899 -16.96 8.96 -6.31
N ASP A 900 -18.18 9.02 -5.77
CA ASP A 900 -19.31 9.67 -6.40
C ASP A 900 -19.66 10.97 -5.67
N GLU A 901 -19.07 12.07 -6.14
CA GLU A 901 -19.31 13.41 -5.61
C GLU A 901 -20.79 13.82 -5.71
N LYS A 902 -21.51 13.36 -6.76
CA LYS A 902 -22.90 13.76 -7.01
C LYS A 902 -23.86 13.07 -6.06
N ARG A 903 -23.64 11.79 -5.79
CA ARG A 903 -24.45 11.00 -4.84
C ARG A 903 -23.98 11.16 -3.40
N GLY A 904 -22.75 11.61 -3.19
CA GLY A 904 -22.19 11.89 -1.87
C GLY A 904 -21.76 10.65 -1.11
N PHE A 905 -20.97 9.78 -1.75
CA PHE A 905 -20.29 8.66 -1.10
C PHE A 905 -18.97 8.32 -1.80
N GLY A 906 -18.10 7.63 -1.08
CA GLY A 906 -16.92 6.98 -1.65
C GLY A 906 -16.67 5.61 -1.04
N VAL A 907 -15.95 4.78 -1.77
CA VAL A 907 -15.52 3.45 -1.37
C VAL A 907 -14.04 3.33 -1.70
N ARG A 908 -13.27 2.82 -0.75
CA ARG A 908 -11.96 2.21 -0.97
C ARG A 908 -11.82 1.00 -0.05
N ILE A 909 -11.21 -0.07 -0.57
CA ILE A 909 -10.92 -1.29 0.20
C ILE A 909 -9.47 -1.61 -0.08
N GLU A 910 -8.66 -1.62 0.97
CA GLU A 910 -7.22 -1.74 0.83
C GLU A 910 -6.62 -2.79 1.76
N ASN A 911 -5.72 -3.58 1.20
CA ASN A 911 -4.77 -4.37 1.97
C ASN A 911 -3.38 -4.18 1.40
N THR A 912 -2.37 -4.18 2.27
CA THR A 912 -0.99 -4.39 1.83
C THR A 912 -0.71 -5.89 1.70
N MET A 913 0.03 -6.26 0.67
CA MET A 913 0.31 -7.63 0.26
C MET A 913 1.82 -7.87 0.15
N HIS A 914 2.25 -9.07 0.49
CA HIS A 914 3.58 -9.59 0.18
C HIS A 914 3.51 -10.50 -1.05
N ILE A 915 4.40 -10.26 -2.02
CA ILE A 915 4.54 -11.05 -3.25
C ILE A 915 5.43 -12.26 -2.99
N LEU A 916 4.90 -13.46 -3.22
CA LEU A 916 5.61 -14.73 -3.00
C LEU A 916 5.43 -15.70 -4.16
N VAL A 917 6.25 -16.76 -4.17
CA VAL A 917 6.16 -17.85 -5.14
C VAL A 917 5.22 -18.92 -4.59
N PRO A 918 4.04 -19.17 -5.19
CA PRO A 918 3.07 -20.11 -4.65
C PRO A 918 3.39 -21.58 -4.97
N MET A 919 4.23 -21.83 -5.99
CA MET A 919 4.47 -23.17 -6.54
C MET A 919 5.89 -23.29 -7.10
N GLU A 920 6.43 -24.50 -7.16
CA GLU A 920 7.80 -24.75 -7.65
C GLU A 920 7.88 -24.76 -9.18
N GLU A 921 6.76 -25.03 -9.85
CA GLU A 921 6.66 -25.09 -11.30
C GLU A 921 7.09 -23.77 -11.96
N THR A 922 7.82 -23.91 -13.07
CA THR A 922 8.27 -22.78 -13.87
C THR A 922 7.88 -22.96 -15.32
N TYR A 923 7.68 -21.84 -16.02
CA TYR A 923 7.50 -21.82 -17.46
C TYR A 923 8.61 -20.98 -18.08
N ASN A 924 9.39 -21.55 -19.01
CA ASN A 924 10.58 -20.91 -19.57
C ASN A 924 11.56 -20.36 -18.50
N ASN A 925 11.79 -21.16 -17.44
CA ASN A 925 12.60 -20.78 -16.27
C ASN A 925 12.07 -19.57 -15.48
N LYS A 926 10.84 -19.12 -15.73
CA LYS A 926 10.18 -18.09 -14.91
C LYS A 926 9.28 -18.74 -13.88
N LYS A 927 9.42 -18.29 -12.63
CA LYS A 927 8.51 -18.63 -11.54
C LYS A 927 7.19 -17.91 -11.73
N PHE A 928 6.15 -18.41 -11.08
CA PHE A 928 4.90 -17.68 -10.89
C PHE A 928 4.89 -17.02 -9.52
N LEU A 929 4.13 -15.94 -9.42
CA LEU A 929 3.97 -15.11 -8.23
C LEU A 929 2.49 -15.04 -7.87
N THR A 930 2.21 -14.79 -6.60
CA THR A 930 0.90 -14.48 -6.05
C THR A 930 1.05 -13.46 -4.93
N PHE A 931 -0.07 -12.91 -4.48
CA PHE A 931 -0.14 -12.04 -3.31
C PHE A 931 -0.57 -12.81 -2.05
N LYS A 932 0.00 -12.42 -0.91
CA LYS A 932 -0.42 -12.82 0.44
C LYS A 932 -0.76 -11.55 1.23
N PRO A 933 -1.95 -11.41 1.81
CA PRO A 933 -2.29 -10.24 2.62
C PRO A 933 -1.42 -10.17 3.89
N LEU A 934 -0.98 -8.96 4.23
CA LEU A 934 -0.34 -8.64 5.50
C LEU A 934 -1.35 -8.17 6.55
N SER A 935 -2.38 -7.41 6.12
CA SER A 935 -3.46 -6.91 6.97
C SER A 935 -4.61 -7.92 7.13
N TYR A 936 -5.08 -8.07 8.38
CA TYR A 936 -6.14 -8.99 8.78
C TYR A 936 -7.26 -8.25 9.53
N VAL A 937 -8.02 -7.45 8.77
CA VAL A 937 -9.17 -6.69 9.25
C VAL A 937 -10.40 -7.11 8.44
N PRO A 938 -11.52 -7.53 9.07
CA PRO A 938 -12.70 -7.97 8.34
C PRO A 938 -13.20 -6.93 7.32
N ILE A 939 -13.66 -7.40 6.16
CA ILE A 939 -14.37 -6.60 5.17
C ILE A 939 -15.88 -6.75 5.42
N GLN A 940 -16.62 -5.65 5.48
CA GLN A 940 -18.04 -5.67 5.87
C GLN A 940 -18.91 -6.37 4.80
N ALA A 941 -19.24 -7.62 5.06
CA ALA A 941 -19.79 -8.54 4.07
C ALA A 941 -21.25 -8.24 3.70
N ASP A 942 -22.06 -7.79 4.67
CA ASP A 942 -23.49 -7.51 4.47
C ASP A 942 -23.78 -6.37 3.46
N LEU A 943 -22.83 -5.45 3.26
CA LEU A 943 -22.93 -4.40 2.25
C LEU A 943 -22.92 -4.95 0.82
N CYS A 944 -22.37 -6.14 0.60
CA CYS A 944 -22.27 -6.74 -0.72
C CYS A 944 -23.65 -7.04 -1.31
N VAL A 945 -23.80 -6.80 -2.61
CA VAL A 945 -24.95 -7.25 -3.39
C VAL A 945 -24.64 -8.67 -3.85
N SER A 946 -25.10 -9.68 -3.10
CA SER A 946 -24.76 -11.10 -3.32
C SER A 946 -24.96 -11.57 -4.78
N ALA A 947 -25.99 -11.05 -5.48
CA ALA A 947 -26.26 -11.36 -6.88
C ALA A 947 -25.18 -10.87 -7.88
N MET A 948 -24.31 -9.94 -7.48
CA MET A 948 -23.17 -9.46 -8.28
C MET A 948 -21.89 -10.27 -8.06
N MET A 949 -21.86 -11.14 -7.04
CA MET A 949 -20.69 -11.93 -6.68
C MET A 949 -20.83 -13.37 -7.17
N ASP A 950 -19.75 -13.93 -7.69
CA ASP A 950 -19.67 -15.35 -7.98
C ASP A 950 -19.30 -16.17 -6.74
N GLU A 951 -19.42 -17.50 -6.83
CA GLU A 951 -19.15 -18.38 -5.69
C GLU A 951 -17.68 -18.39 -5.25
N LYS A 952 -16.72 -18.06 -6.13
CA LYS A 952 -15.31 -17.98 -5.77
C LYS A 952 -15.04 -16.71 -4.96
N GLU A 953 -15.64 -15.60 -5.35
CA GLU A 953 -15.53 -14.32 -4.65
C GLU A 953 -16.19 -14.39 -3.27
N LYS A 954 -17.39 -14.97 -3.17
CA LYS A 954 -18.05 -15.20 -1.88
C LYS A 954 -17.22 -16.11 -0.99
N LYS A 955 -16.70 -17.21 -1.55
CA LYS A 955 -15.81 -18.14 -0.82
C LYS A 955 -14.57 -17.42 -0.30
N TRP A 956 -13.90 -16.62 -1.14
CA TRP A 956 -12.74 -15.85 -0.73
C TRP A 956 -13.07 -14.90 0.43
N LEU A 957 -14.19 -14.18 0.36
CA LEU A 957 -14.60 -13.24 1.42
C LEU A 957 -14.90 -13.98 2.74
N ARG A 958 -15.58 -15.13 2.68
CA ARG A 958 -15.81 -16.01 3.84
C ARG A 958 -14.50 -16.44 4.48
N GLU A 959 -13.58 -16.95 3.67
CA GLU A 959 -12.27 -17.44 4.13
C GLU A 959 -11.40 -16.32 4.69
N TYR A 960 -11.37 -15.16 4.02
CA TYR A 960 -10.61 -14.00 4.48
C TYR A 960 -11.11 -13.48 5.82
N ASN A 961 -12.43 -13.26 5.98
CA ASN A 961 -12.98 -12.77 7.25
C ASN A 961 -12.83 -13.81 8.36
N HIS A 962 -12.95 -15.11 8.07
CA HIS A 962 -12.67 -16.16 9.05
C HIS A 962 -11.20 -16.12 9.49
N LYS A 963 -10.27 -15.98 8.54
CA LYS A 963 -8.85 -15.85 8.83
C LYS A 963 -8.53 -14.58 9.64
N CYS A 964 -9.25 -13.48 9.41
CA CYS A 964 -9.12 -12.28 10.26
C CYS A 964 -9.45 -12.62 11.72
N TYR A 965 -10.54 -13.34 11.98
CA TYR A 965 -10.86 -13.79 13.33
C TYR A 965 -9.78 -14.71 13.92
N GLU A 966 -9.26 -15.68 13.16
CA GLU A 966 -8.18 -16.57 13.63
C GLU A 966 -6.91 -15.80 14.01
N GLN A 967 -6.51 -14.81 13.22
CA GLN A 967 -5.32 -13.99 13.49
C GLN A 967 -5.52 -13.06 14.68
N MET A 968 -6.74 -12.54 14.87
CA MET A 968 -7.06 -11.59 15.95
C MET A 968 -7.33 -12.30 17.28
N LEU A 969 -7.82 -13.54 17.28
CA LEU A 969 -8.12 -14.34 18.47
C LEU A 969 -6.98 -14.39 19.52
N PRO A 970 -5.71 -14.66 19.16
CA PRO A 970 -4.62 -14.66 20.13
C PRO A 970 -4.10 -13.26 20.49
N ARG A 971 -4.51 -12.20 19.77
CA ARG A 971 -3.93 -10.85 19.86
C ARG A 971 -4.84 -9.84 20.56
N ILE A 972 -6.16 -10.01 20.46
CA ILE A 972 -7.15 -9.13 21.08
C ILE A 972 -7.57 -9.70 22.43
N LYS A 973 -7.33 -8.94 23.50
CA LYS A 973 -7.76 -9.30 24.87
C LYS A 973 -9.14 -8.75 25.23
N ASP A 974 -9.62 -7.71 24.56
CA ASP A 974 -10.95 -7.16 24.79
C ASP A 974 -12.00 -8.11 24.19
N GLU A 975 -12.73 -8.82 25.05
CA GLU A 975 -13.75 -9.79 24.66
C GLU A 975 -14.84 -9.18 23.77
N ARG A 976 -15.17 -7.89 23.95
CA ARG A 976 -16.19 -7.21 23.13
C ARG A 976 -15.70 -7.00 21.71
N VAL A 977 -14.45 -6.57 21.55
CA VAL A 977 -13.84 -6.38 20.23
C VAL A 977 -13.68 -7.73 19.53
N LEU A 978 -13.25 -8.77 20.25
CA LEU A 978 -13.15 -10.11 19.69
C LEU A 978 -14.51 -10.67 19.27
N ALA A 979 -15.56 -10.45 20.06
CA ALA A 979 -16.93 -10.81 19.70
C ALA A 979 -17.40 -10.08 18.44
N TRP A 980 -17.07 -8.79 18.31
CA TRP A 980 -17.36 -8.01 17.09
C TRP A 980 -16.64 -8.60 15.87
N VAL A 981 -15.34 -8.93 15.97
CA VAL A 981 -14.59 -9.56 14.85
C VAL A 981 -15.22 -10.90 14.46
N LYS A 982 -15.61 -11.70 15.45
CA LYS A 982 -16.29 -12.98 15.23
C LYS A 982 -17.62 -12.80 14.50
N GLU A 983 -18.43 -11.81 14.91
CA GLU A 983 -19.69 -11.47 14.27
C GLU A 983 -19.49 -11.09 12.79
N GLN A 984 -18.44 -10.32 12.46
CA GLN A 984 -18.13 -10.00 11.06
C GLN A 984 -17.75 -11.24 10.23
N ALA A 985 -17.07 -12.22 10.82
CA ALA A 985 -16.77 -13.50 10.19
C ALA A 985 -18.03 -14.35 9.99
N GLU A 986 -18.92 -14.40 10.99
CA GLU A 986 -20.21 -15.09 10.91
C GLU A 986 -21.12 -14.46 9.85
N LYS A 987 -21.17 -13.13 9.75
CA LYS A 987 -21.90 -12.40 8.70
C LYS A 987 -21.39 -12.74 7.30
N ALA A 988 -20.07 -12.81 7.12
CA ALA A 988 -19.50 -13.24 5.84
C ALA A 988 -19.92 -14.68 5.51
N ALA A 989 -19.95 -15.58 6.50
CA ALA A 989 -20.35 -16.97 6.31
C ALA A 989 -21.80 -17.17 5.81
N LEU A 990 -22.67 -16.16 5.98
CA LEU A 990 -24.06 -16.17 5.51
C LEU A 990 -24.24 -15.78 4.03
N LEU A 991 -23.23 -15.17 3.40
CA LEU A 991 -23.20 -14.91 1.95
C LEU A 991 -23.01 -16.20 1.16
#